data_AF-A0A351HYX4-F1
#
_entry.id   AF-A0A351HYX4-F1
#
_cell.length_a   1.000
_cell.length_b   1.000
_cell.length_c   1.000
_cell.angle_alpha   90.00
_cell.angle_beta   90.00
_cell.angle_gamma   90.00
#
_symmetry.space_group_name_H-M   'P 1'
#
loop_
_entity.id
_entity.type
_entity.pdbx_description
1 polymer ?
#
loop_
_entity_poly.entity_id
_entity_poly.type
_entity_poly.pdbx_seq_one_letter_code
_entity_poly.pdbx_strand_id
1 'polypeptide(L)'
;MTTNSRPVTDYFGTRLEPRALIDGLQSLGLARFSLVLTDEEMVLRLTEKRGDGLLTARATTWLRGRLSPLFACRIERLRAAQGRDLKESFEDRRRKPLLMIALAEIWDEKKERSRAEDRLRARLAGGAAVYFRSWRRAGGPQGVRPATILAASLEPRALAWLAGALSDDPVDSPLPDDILLDGLEWGVARRPTIATEPPAPGAPPILADAVRCNSCGLCVEICPAQSLVSNGKFSAGGAQRCLSCFDCVEACPQDALRPVYGASSATLRRVIDRRPGWLSRLCGAPGPSLPAPFPPSYLLPKPKDGGEARWVLGLSVTTMQEHSAALLDGGSVAGAVEEERLSRVRHHGWKSSKRPGATIASDPTLCLEEVLCRRSIAALLSPRRLSLDDMDVLAVNGIPARYRRAYSPLDSRKPIPALRAGRVVYLSHHLCHAASAWRLSGQKESWILSVDGRGDRETAAVFKAARGRIRQVRDILSLSDRSIGGVYETVTRLLGFGSHGQGSVMALASFGKPSLDFSRFLSFRALDDYRVHERGLTERFALWARRPGAPLARRHKDLAASLQAALEGFMSALLKDSGVARGEGLCLSGGVALNCRMNALIRRVLRPKAMFVSQAANDAGTALGAALEAAAVLGFPAAKLLGHSYLGPEFTQREAEAALKHAGLDYRRTGSVACETARLLAKGGVVCWCQGRMEFGPRALGARSILADPRQVEMHARVNRIKDRESWRPFGPSILAGREKDWFKGAFDSRFMLFALPFRSGRAKQVPAVAHVDGTSRPQSVHRDASPLYHALITEFHKLTGVPLLLNTSFNRRGEPIVCTPEDAVECFLGMPDADALVLGPFIARRPAAREASSAEECALAALPGGRRLMLRLSARCDTDCEHCTLRDLSHRRDRSFDDALKALAEGRRAACSELVVMRGEALLWPNLAGLLRRARMMGYAFIQLQTSGRVLARADARRELLPLVDAFEITLYCAHEATHDQLTRAPGSFRQTLMGVRAAVAAGREVALNVPVLRRNCRRLRLVAALAAKLGVRRVQFCFPRPVETRDGVEASALPRLSDASPHIREALRAAAQAGVPASTEAVPFCHLDSEQRTGPDADEDWRRFRVDDLDRLEESLDPQRPGARPQAPVCRDCRMRDSCPRTWALYLALFGSAELRPFLSAGTARPA
;
A
#
# COMPACT_ATOMS: atom_id res chain seq x y z
N MET A 1 27.62 45.19 -37.92
CA MET A 1 27.19 43.77 -37.93
C MET A 1 28.35 42.94 -38.43
N THR A 2 28.80 41.97 -37.64
CA THR A 2 29.69 40.89 -38.09
C THR A 2 29.02 39.60 -37.63
N THR A 3 28.44 38.86 -38.57
CA THR A 3 27.75 37.58 -38.31
C THR A 3 28.65 36.44 -38.78
N ASN A 4 29.29 35.74 -37.84
CA ASN A 4 29.76 34.37 -38.06
C ASN A 4 28.74 33.46 -37.38
N SER A 5 27.78 32.91 -38.13
CA SER A 5 26.78 32.01 -37.55
C SER A 5 26.44 30.90 -38.52
N ARG A 6 26.83 29.67 -38.17
CA ARG A 6 26.22 28.45 -38.69
C ARG A 6 24.81 28.30 -38.10
N PRO A 7 23.84 27.70 -38.81
CA PRO A 7 22.48 27.50 -38.31
C PRO A 7 22.43 26.49 -37.15
N VAL A 8 21.57 26.74 -36.17
CA VAL A 8 21.35 25.87 -34.99
C VAL A 8 19.98 25.21 -35.10
N THR A 9 19.86 23.93 -34.74
CA THR A 9 18.67 23.10 -34.96
C THR A 9 17.84 22.90 -33.68
N ASP A 10 16.51 22.92 -33.78
CA ASP A 10 15.59 22.76 -32.64
C ASP A 10 15.10 21.31 -32.38
N TYR A 11 14.19 21.13 -31.42
CA TYR A 11 13.67 19.82 -30.93
C TYR A 11 13.05 18.93 -32.01
N PHE A 12 12.64 19.50 -33.14
CA PHE A 12 12.01 18.77 -34.26
C PHE A 12 12.93 18.65 -35.48
N GLY A 13 14.19 19.09 -35.39
CA GLY A 13 15.14 19.08 -36.50
C GLY A 13 15.00 20.27 -37.44
N THR A 14 14.33 21.35 -37.01
CA THR A 14 14.12 22.56 -37.81
C THR A 14 15.31 23.51 -37.66
N ARG A 15 15.89 23.98 -38.77
CA ARG A 15 16.96 25.00 -38.76
C ARG A 15 16.39 26.36 -38.36
N LEU A 16 16.90 26.95 -37.27
CA LEU A 16 16.62 28.34 -36.90
C LEU A 16 17.59 29.27 -37.63
N GLU A 17 17.05 30.07 -38.54
CA GLU A 17 17.78 31.10 -39.28
C GLU A 17 18.01 32.33 -38.38
N PRO A 18 19.27 32.75 -38.12
CA PRO A 18 19.61 33.91 -37.28
C PRO A 18 18.92 35.22 -37.72
N ARG A 19 18.51 35.29 -38.99
CA ARG A 19 17.82 36.42 -39.61
C ARG A 19 16.50 36.76 -38.92
N ALA A 20 15.67 35.78 -38.57
CA ALA A 20 14.36 36.03 -37.93
C ALA A 20 14.48 36.65 -36.53
N LEU A 21 15.56 36.31 -35.80
CA LEU A 21 15.85 36.88 -34.47
C LEU A 21 16.42 38.30 -34.59
N ILE A 22 17.25 38.54 -35.60
CA ILE A 22 17.78 39.88 -35.93
C ILE A 22 16.65 40.81 -36.38
N ASP A 23 15.75 40.35 -37.25
CA ASP A 23 14.59 41.11 -37.73
C ASP A 23 13.64 41.45 -36.57
N GLY A 24 13.47 40.52 -35.62
CA GLY A 24 12.74 40.75 -34.37
C GLY A 24 13.36 41.85 -33.51
N LEU A 25 14.69 41.82 -33.32
CA LEU A 25 15.41 42.84 -32.53
C LEU A 25 15.47 44.21 -33.23
N GLN A 26 15.55 44.24 -34.55
CA GLN A 26 15.49 45.47 -35.34
C GLN A 26 14.08 46.08 -35.36
N SER A 27 13.04 45.24 -35.37
CA SER A 27 11.63 45.70 -35.26
C SER A 27 11.29 46.35 -33.91
N LEU A 28 12.17 46.22 -32.91
CA LEU A 28 12.08 46.89 -31.61
C LEU A 28 12.84 48.24 -31.54
N GLY A 29 13.38 48.73 -32.67
CA GLY A 29 14.00 50.07 -32.77
C GLY A 29 15.46 50.17 -32.29
N LEU A 30 16.14 49.06 -32.04
CA LEU A 30 17.52 49.03 -31.51
C LEU A 30 18.54 49.21 -32.66
N ALA A 31 19.12 50.40 -32.78
CA ALA A 31 19.96 50.77 -33.93
C ALA A 31 21.39 50.18 -33.91
N ARG A 32 21.95 49.78 -32.76
CA ARG A 32 23.32 49.22 -32.66
C ARG A 32 23.43 48.10 -31.61
N PHE A 33 23.60 46.88 -32.10
CA PHE A 33 23.82 45.69 -31.29
C PHE A 33 24.79 44.71 -31.95
N SER A 34 25.45 43.86 -31.14
CA SER A 34 26.21 42.71 -31.61
C SER A 34 25.66 41.44 -30.97
N LEU A 35 25.29 40.47 -31.78
CA LEU A 35 24.79 39.17 -31.35
C LEU A 35 25.81 38.11 -31.76
N VAL A 36 26.29 37.32 -30.79
CA VAL A 36 27.19 36.19 -31.00
C VAL A 36 26.45 34.93 -30.57
N LEU A 37 26.31 33.98 -31.50
CA LEU A 37 25.64 32.70 -31.30
C LEU A 37 26.67 31.59 -31.45
N THR A 38 26.79 30.74 -30.43
CA THR A 38 27.62 29.52 -30.42
C THR A 38 26.76 28.32 -30.03
N ASP A 39 27.28 27.10 -30.22
CA ASP A 39 26.57 25.87 -29.87
C ASP A 39 26.28 25.74 -28.35
N GLU A 40 27.02 26.47 -27.50
CA GLU A 40 26.88 26.41 -26.04
C GLU A 40 26.34 27.69 -25.40
N GLU A 41 26.40 28.85 -26.08
CA GLU A 41 26.04 30.16 -25.53
C GLU A 41 25.48 31.13 -26.58
N MET A 42 24.54 31.99 -26.14
CA MET A 42 24.13 33.20 -26.86
C MET A 42 24.54 34.45 -26.08
N VAL A 43 25.24 35.37 -26.74
CA VAL A 43 25.70 36.64 -26.18
C VAL A 43 25.12 37.80 -26.99
N LEU A 44 24.30 38.65 -26.37
CA LEU A 44 23.79 39.89 -26.97
C LEU A 44 24.44 41.09 -26.27
N ARG A 45 25.12 41.95 -27.03
CA ARG A 45 25.57 43.27 -26.56
C ARG A 45 24.78 44.36 -27.24
N LEU A 46 24.23 45.25 -26.44
CA LEU A 46 23.55 46.47 -26.87
C LEU A 46 24.48 47.65 -26.60
N THR A 47 24.68 48.52 -27.59
CA THR A 47 25.60 49.65 -27.45
C THR A 47 24.92 50.91 -27.97
N GLU A 48 24.69 51.88 -27.08
CA GLU A 48 24.07 53.15 -27.43
C GLU A 48 24.99 54.31 -27.04
N LYS A 49 25.13 55.31 -27.93
CA LYS A 49 26.01 56.46 -27.71
C LYS A 49 25.16 57.62 -27.17
N ARG A 50 25.55 58.18 -26.02
CA ARG A 50 24.87 59.34 -25.39
C ARG A 50 25.91 60.39 -25.04
N GLY A 51 25.88 61.52 -25.74
CA GLY A 51 26.92 62.55 -25.62
C GLY A 51 28.31 61.98 -25.92
N ASP A 52 29.31 62.38 -25.13
CA ASP A 52 30.71 61.96 -25.30
C ASP A 52 31.01 60.54 -24.76
N GLY A 53 30.01 59.88 -24.16
CA GLY A 53 30.14 58.54 -23.55
C GLY A 53 29.42 57.42 -24.32
N LEU A 54 30.01 56.23 -24.31
CA LEU A 54 29.43 55.00 -24.88
C LEU A 54 28.87 54.11 -23.77
N LEU A 55 27.57 53.79 -23.81
CA LEU A 55 26.93 52.91 -22.82
C LEU A 55 26.73 51.53 -23.44
N THR A 56 27.36 50.51 -22.84
CA THR A 56 27.35 49.13 -23.36
C THR A 56 26.74 48.18 -22.34
N ALA A 57 25.70 47.45 -22.71
CA ALA A 57 25.08 46.40 -21.90
C ALA A 57 25.33 45.04 -22.54
N ARG A 58 25.83 44.06 -21.78
CA ARG A 58 26.11 42.69 -22.23
C ARG A 58 25.21 41.69 -21.49
N ALA A 59 24.44 40.91 -22.24
CA ALA A 59 23.69 39.77 -21.75
C ALA A 59 24.30 38.47 -22.31
N THR A 60 24.44 37.44 -21.49
CA THR A 60 24.98 36.12 -21.89
C THR A 60 24.11 35.03 -21.27
N THR A 61 23.67 34.08 -22.09
CA THR A 61 22.86 32.94 -21.66
C THR A 61 23.44 31.63 -22.20
N TRP A 62 23.48 30.59 -21.36
CA TRP A 62 24.01 29.27 -21.69
C TRP A 62 22.92 28.40 -22.32
N LEU A 63 23.16 27.90 -23.53
CA LEU A 63 22.28 27.00 -24.27
C LEU A 63 22.54 25.54 -23.89
N ARG A 64 22.54 25.20 -22.59
CA ARG A 64 22.59 23.79 -22.17
C ARG A 64 21.21 23.13 -22.32
N GLY A 65 20.89 22.79 -23.57
CA GLY A 65 19.79 21.93 -23.94
C GLY A 65 18.46 22.64 -24.16
N ARG A 66 18.17 22.93 -25.44
CA ARG A 66 16.83 23.11 -26.04
C ARG A 66 16.09 24.41 -25.69
N LEU A 67 16.01 25.32 -26.66
CA LEU A 67 15.04 26.43 -26.67
C LEU A 67 13.62 25.86 -26.74
N SER A 68 12.75 26.19 -25.78
CA SER A 68 11.36 25.75 -25.79
C SER A 68 10.48 26.67 -26.65
N PRO A 69 9.37 26.17 -27.24
CA PRO A 69 8.41 26.95 -28.04
C PRO A 69 7.82 28.19 -27.32
N LEU A 70 8.02 28.30 -25.99
CA LEU A 70 7.60 29.42 -25.17
C LEU A 70 8.35 30.73 -25.46
N PHE A 71 9.55 30.68 -26.05
CA PHE A 71 10.31 31.90 -26.36
C PHE A 71 9.79 32.62 -27.62
N ALA A 72 9.46 31.87 -28.68
CA ALA A 72 8.80 32.40 -29.88
C ALA A 72 7.37 32.89 -29.57
N CYS A 73 6.62 32.13 -28.77
CA CYS A 73 5.27 32.51 -28.31
C CYS A 73 5.28 33.78 -27.43
N ARG A 74 6.39 34.09 -26.73
CA ARG A 74 6.56 35.33 -25.95
C ARG A 74 6.89 36.55 -26.81
N ILE A 75 7.62 36.38 -27.91
CA ILE A 75 7.85 37.45 -28.89
C ILE A 75 6.56 37.74 -29.69
N GLU A 76 5.76 36.72 -30.01
CA GLU A 76 4.43 36.94 -30.62
C GLU A 76 3.44 37.61 -29.66
N ARG A 77 3.52 37.34 -28.34
CA ARG A 77 2.73 38.08 -27.33
C ARG A 77 3.17 39.53 -27.17
N LEU A 78 4.45 39.83 -27.39
CA LEU A 78 4.94 41.22 -27.47
C LEU A 78 4.48 41.92 -28.75
N ARG A 79 4.45 41.21 -29.90
CA ARG A 79 3.84 41.70 -31.15
C ARG A 79 2.34 41.96 -31.01
N ALA A 80 1.62 41.08 -30.33
CA ALA A 80 0.17 41.22 -30.09
C ALA A 80 -0.17 42.35 -29.11
N ALA A 81 0.81 42.85 -28.33
CA ALA A 81 0.59 43.85 -27.30
C ALA A 81 0.76 45.31 -27.77
N GLN A 82 1.21 45.59 -29.00
CA GLN A 82 1.55 46.95 -29.39
C GLN A 82 1.22 47.31 -30.85
N GLY A 83 0.16 48.10 -31.01
CA GLY A 83 -0.04 48.94 -32.18
C GLY A 83 0.45 50.39 -31.99
N ARG A 84 1.50 50.66 -31.18
CA ARG A 84 2.04 52.03 -31.02
C ARG A 84 3.56 52.06 -30.78
N ASP A 85 4.18 53.12 -31.30
CA ASP A 85 5.62 53.34 -31.48
C ASP A 85 6.41 53.43 -30.16
N LEU A 86 7.54 52.71 -30.10
CA LEU A 86 8.41 52.55 -28.92
C LEU A 86 9.26 53.80 -28.63
N LYS A 87 9.38 54.71 -29.59
CA LYS A 87 10.20 55.93 -29.45
C LYS A 87 9.63 56.93 -28.44
N GLU A 88 8.30 57.08 -28.38
CA GLU A 88 7.63 57.99 -27.41
C GLU A 88 7.73 57.49 -25.96
N SER A 89 7.87 56.18 -25.74
CA SER A 89 7.90 55.60 -24.39
C SER A 89 9.23 55.81 -23.64
N PHE A 90 10.30 56.22 -24.34
CA PHE A 90 11.60 56.53 -23.74
C PHE A 90 11.71 57.99 -23.23
N GLU A 91 10.89 58.89 -23.78
CA GLU A 91 10.91 60.32 -23.45
C GLU A 91 9.88 60.71 -22.37
N ASP A 92 8.80 59.95 -22.21
CA ASP A 92 7.80 60.18 -21.15
C ASP A 92 8.29 59.69 -19.75
N ARG A 93 8.58 60.65 -18.86
CA ARG A 93 8.99 60.42 -17.46
C ARG A 93 7.99 59.60 -16.64
N ARG A 94 6.72 59.52 -17.03
CA ARG A 94 5.70 58.71 -16.32
C ARG A 94 5.64 57.26 -16.78
N ARG A 95 6.17 56.93 -17.97
CA ARG A 95 6.16 55.57 -18.55
C ARG A 95 7.53 54.88 -18.57
N LYS A 96 8.61 55.65 -18.38
CA LYS A 96 9.96 55.15 -18.04
C LYS A 96 9.98 54.10 -16.91
N PRO A 97 9.12 54.17 -15.86
CA PRO A 97 9.01 53.12 -14.85
C PRO A 97 8.45 51.79 -15.41
N LEU A 98 7.57 51.79 -16.41
CA LEU A 98 6.94 50.57 -16.94
C LEU A 98 7.88 49.78 -17.88
N LEU A 99 8.70 50.47 -18.69
CA LEU A 99 9.75 49.84 -19.49
C LEU A 99 10.92 49.36 -18.60
N MET A 100 11.23 50.14 -17.56
CA MET A 100 12.14 49.71 -16.49
C MET A 100 11.55 48.58 -15.65
N ILE A 101 10.24 48.44 -15.48
CA ILE A 101 9.60 47.29 -14.80
C ILE A 101 9.69 46.04 -15.68
N ALA A 102 9.51 46.14 -16.99
CA ALA A 102 9.70 45.02 -17.92
C ALA A 102 11.18 44.55 -18.00
N LEU A 103 12.14 45.45 -17.79
CA LEU A 103 13.57 45.14 -17.69
C LEU A 103 14.03 44.81 -16.25
N ALA A 104 13.35 45.32 -15.22
CA ALA A 104 13.61 45.09 -13.79
C ALA A 104 12.96 43.81 -13.25
N GLU A 105 12.07 43.15 -13.99
CA GLU A 105 11.74 41.74 -13.72
C GLU A 105 12.96 40.81 -13.86
N ILE A 106 14.10 41.32 -14.36
CA ILE A 106 15.42 40.67 -14.33
C ILE A 106 16.35 41.24 -13.23
N TRP A 107 16.05 42.38 -12.60
CA TRP A 107 17.00 43.04 -11.69
C TRP A 107 16.31 43.97 -10.67
N ASP A 108 16.06 43.48 -9.44
CA ASP A 108 16.46 44.08 -8.14
C ASP A 108 15.60 43.60 -6.95
N GLU A 109 16.01 42.50 -6.29
CA GLU A 109 15.50 42.05 -4.97
C GLU A 109 16.29 42.65 -3.78
N LYS A 110 17.38 43.40 -4.01
CA LYS A 110 18.32 43.80 -2.94
C LYS A 110 17.83 44.99 -2.11
N LYS A 111 17.08 45.92 -2.71
CA LYS A 111 16.63 47.15 -2.01
C LYS A 111 15.45 46.94 -1.05
N GLU A 112 14.54 46.03 -1.37
CA GLU A 112 13.50 45.60 -0.41
C GLU A 112 14.07 44.68 0.67
N ARG A 113 15.05 43.85 0.31
CA ARG A 113 15.76 42.97 1.24
C ARG A 113 16.51 43.73 2.33
N SER A 114 17.27 44.78 1.98
CA SER A 114 17.95 45.63 2.97
C SER A 114 16.98 46.36 3.93
N ARG A 115 15.84 46.87 3.42
CA ARG A 115 14.80 47.50 4.28
C ARG A 115 14.05 46.49 5.16
N ALA A 116 13.86 45.27 4.67
CA ALA A 116 13.31 44.17 5.46
C ALA A 116 14.31 43.68 6.52
N GLU A 117 15.60 43.61 6.19
CA GLU A 117 16.70 43.27 7.09
C GLU A 117 16.89 44.30 8.22
N ASP A 118 16.79 45.60 7.92
CA ASP A 118 16.87 46.66 8.94
C ASP A 118 15.66 46.61 9.90
N ARG A 119 14.45 46.33 9.37
CA ARG A 119 13.25 46.10 10.20
C ARG A 119 13.32 44.79 10.99
N LEU A 120 14.01 43.78 10.47
CA LEU A 120 14.21 42.48 11.12
C LEU A 120 15.24 42.60 12.25
N ARG A 121 16.37 43.29 12.03
CA ARG A 121 17.37 43.59 13.05
C ARG A 121 16.79 44.43 14.20
N ALA A 122 15.98 45.44 13.86
CA ALA A 122 15.26 46.24 14.86
C ALA A 122 14.23 45.44 15.69
N ARG A 123 13.60 44.41 15.10
CA ARG A 123 12.65 43.52 15.81
C ARG A 123 13.34 42.42 16.63
N LEU A 124 14.47 41.91 16.16
CA LEU A 124 15.28 40.89 16.86
C LEU A 124 15.93 41.44 18.14
N ALA A 125 16.23 42.74 18.19
CA ALA A 125 16.73 43.41 19.39
C ALA A 125 15.70 43.50 20.54
N GLY A 126 14.41 43.23 20.29
CA GLY A 126 13.31 43.41 21.24
C GLY A 126 12.66 42.13 21.80
N GLY A 127 13.23 40.94 21.58
CA GLY A 127 12.75 39.70 22.23
C GLY A 127 11.36 39.20 21.81
N ALA A 128 10.89 39.48 20.58
CA ALA A 128 9.56 39.06 20.10
C ALA A 128 9.60 37.95 19.05
N ALA A 129 8.58 37.07 19.07
CA ALA A 129 8.38 35.98 18.11
C ALA A 129 8.42 36.48 16.65
N VAL A 130 9.26 35.86 15.82
CA VAL A 130 9.49 36.27 14.43
C VAL A 130 8.67 35.41 13.47
N TYR A 131 7.88 36.06 12.61
CA TYR A 131 7.06 35.43 11.59
C TYR A 131 7.83 35.39 10.25
N PHE A 132 8.13 34.22 9.69
CA PHE A 132 8.86 34.12 8.42
C PHE A 132 7.92 33.78 7.25
N ARG A 133 8.03 34.53 6.15
CA ARG A 133 7.49 34.12 4.83
C ARG A 133 8.65 33.59 4.00
N SER A 134 8.64 32.29 3.66
CA SER A 134 9.63 31.77 2.71
C SER A 134 9.06 31.82 1.29
N TRP A 135 9.84 32.41 0.38
CA TRP A 135 9.68 32.24 -1.06
C TRP A 135 10.80 31.31 -1.51
N ARG A 136 10.48 30.12 -2.05
CA ARG A 136 11.46 29.34 -2.81
C ARG A 136 10.91 29.04 -4.20
N ARG A 137 11.72 29.37 -5.20
CA ARG A 137 11.62 28.86 -6.57
C ARG A 137 12.07 27.39 -6.61
N ALA A 138 11.35 26.55 -7.33
CA ALA A 138 11.88 25.29 -7.88
C ALA A 138 11.46 25.19 -9.35
N GLY A 139 12.42 24.83 -10.22
CA GLY A 139 12.20 24.76 -11.66
C GLY A 139 11.13 23.74 -12.04
N GLY A 140 10.11 24.20 -12.76
CA GLY A 140 9.03 23.39 -13.33
C GLY A 140 7.74 24.21 -13.50
N PRO A 141 7.00 24.14 -14.63
CA PRO A 141 5.88 25.04 -14.92
C PRO A 141 4.59 24.81 -14.12
N GLN A 142 4.59 23.95 -13.09
CA GLN A 142 3.38 23.67 -12.31
C GLN A 142 3.62 23.81 -10.80
N GLY A 143 3.33 25.02 -10.31
CA GLY A 143 2.67 25.29 -9.03
C GLY A 143 3.34 24.83 -7.74
N VAL A 144 4.14 25.71 -7.12
CA VAL A 144 4.29 25.73 -5.65
C VAL A 144 3.91 27.13 -5.17
N ARG A 145 2.92 27.23 -4.28
CA ARG A 145 2.53 28.49 -3.61
C ARG A 145 3.50 28.79 -2.45
N PRO A 146 3.66 30.07 -2.04
CA PRO A 146 4.56 30.45 -0.95
C PRO A 146 4.16 29.77 0.36
N ALA A 147 5.10 29.11 1.04
CA ALA A 147 4.88 28.55 2.37
C ALA A 147 5.28 29.59 3.43
N THR A 148 4.32 29.99 4.27
CA THR A 148 4.61 30.79 5.47
C THR A 148 5.09 29.84 6.56
N ILE A 149 6.30 30.07 7.06
CA ILE A 149 7.01 29.27 8.06
C ILE A 149 6.88 30.03 9.39
N LEU A 150 6.03 29.55 10.30
CA LEU A 150 5.87 30.13 11.63
C LEU A 150 6.77 29.36 12.60
N ALA A 151 7.89 29.96 12.99
CA ALA A 151 8.81 29.37 13.97
C ALA A 151 9.10 30.40 15.06
N ALA A 152 8.84 30.05 16.32
CA ALA A 152 9.26 30.83 17.48
C ALA A 152 10.39 30.06 18.18
N SER A 153 11.51 30.72 18.50
CA SER A 153 12.53 30.22 19.42
C SER A 153 12.87 31.29 20.44
N LEU A 154 13.04 30.89 21.69
CA LEU A 154 13.50 31.78 22.77
C LEU A 154 15.03 31.91 22.80
N GLU A 155 15.75 31.13 21.99
CA GLU A 155 17.21 31.14 21.96
C GLU A 155 17.73 32.05 20.83
N PRO A 156 18.37 33.20 21.15
CA PRO A 156 18.77 34.19 20.15
C PRO A 156 19.74 33.65 19.08
N ARG A 157 20.59 32.67 19.46
CA ARG A 157 21.52 32.00 18.54
C ARG A 157 20.80 31.12 17.52
N ALA A 158 19.78 30.38 17.95
CA ALA A 158 18.96 29.56 17.06
C ALA A 158 18.16 30.43 16.06
N LEU A 159 17.62 31.56 16.52
CA LEU A 159 16.94 32.54 15.66
C LEU A 159 17.87 33.18 14.62
N ALA A 160 19.08 33.60 15.04
CA ALA A 160 20.08 34.18 14.14
C ALA A 160 20.56 33.20 13.07
N TRP A 161 20.79 31.94 13.45
CA TRP A 161 21.15 30.89 12.51
C TRP A 161 20.01 30.57 11.53
N LEU A 162 18.76 30.46 12.01
CA LEU A 162 17.60 30.18 11.15
C LEU A 162 17.39 31.30 10.12
N ALA A 163 17.58 32.55 10.54
CA ALA A 163 17.53 33.72 9.67
C ALA A 163 18.61 33.65 8.58
N GLY A 164 19.84 33.23 8.92
CA GLY A 164 20.92 33.00 7.95
C GLY A 164 20.68 31.83 6.99
N ALA A 165 20.19 30.69 7.50
CA ALA A 165 19.88 29.50 6.70
C ALA A 165 18.76 29.74 5.66
N LEU A 166 17.85 30.67 5.94
CA LEU A 166 16.73 31.06 5.07
C LEU A 166 17.07 32.21 4.10
N SER A 167 18.17 32.95 4.29
CA SER A 167 18.49 34.18 3.54
C SER A 167 19.58 34.06 2.46
N ASP A 168 20.10 32.86 2.19
CA ASP A 168 21.19 32.64 1.21
C ASP A 168 22.52 33.36 1.52
N ASP A 169 22.68 33.98 2.69
CA ASP A 169 23.98 34.49 3.16
C ASP A 169 24.86 33.33 3.69
N PRO A 170 26.19 33.38 3.48
CA PRO A 170 27.13 32.47 4.13
C PRO A 170 27.09 32.71 5.64
N VAL A 171 26.56 31.74 6.37
CA VAL A 171 26.67 31.72 7.84
C VAL A 171 28.04 31.16 8.18
N ASP A 172 29.03 32.03 8.36
CA ASP A 172 30.42 31.64 8.69
C ASP A 172 30.60 31.07 10.11
N SER A 173 29.53 30.97 10.90
CA SER A 173 29.57 30.25 12.17
C SER A 173 29.13 28.79 12.00
N PRO A 174 30.00 27.79 12.26
CA PRO A 174 29.54 26.42 12.43
C PRO A 174 28.46 26.38 13.54
N LEU A 175 27.48 25.49 13.40
CA LEU A 175 26.57 25.16 14.49
C LEU A 175 27.43 24.95 15.75
N PRO A 176 27.16 25.63 16.89
CA PRO A 176 27.60 25.09 18.15
C PRO A 176 27.04 23.68 18.21
N ASP A 177 27.91 22.69 18.45
CA ASP A 177 27.60 21.25 18.47
C ASP A 177 26.42 20.88 19.42
N ASP A 178 25.88 21.85 20.16
CA ASP A 178 24.98 21.73 21.30
C ASP A 178 23.63 22.47 21.17
N ILE A 179 23.26 23.05 20.02
CA ILE A 179 21.88 23.55 19.86
C ILE A 179 20.95 22.38 19.55
N LEU A 180 20.43 21.76 20.61
CA LEU A 180 19.17 21.05 20.56
C LEU A 180 18.08 22.07 20.23
N LEU A 181 17.32 21.83 19.17
CA LEU A 181 16.21 22.65 18.69
C LEU A 181 14.99 22.58 19.64
N ASP A 182 15.22 22.50 20.95
CA ASP A 182 14.21 22.40 22.00
C ASP A 182 13.35 23.67 22.08
N GLY A 183 13.80 24.77 21.49
CA GLY A 183 13.09 26.05 21.50
C GLY A 183 12.17 26.32 20.31
N LEU A 184 12.22 25.56 19.20
CA LEU A 184 11.45 25.90 17.99
C LEU A 184 10.03 25.36 18.04
N GLU A 185 9.10 26.17 18.53
CA GLU A 185 7.66 25.91 18.44
C GLU A 185 7.08 26.45 17.13
N TRP A 186 6.45 25.55 16.37
CA TRP A 186 5.75 25.91 15.14
C TRP A 186 4.27 26.07 15.44
N GLY A 187 3.74 27.28 15.26
CA GLY A 187 2.34 27.61 15.56
C GLY A 187 1.35 26.77 14.74
N VAL A 188 0.41 26.12 15.43
CA VAL A 188 -0.72 25.37 14.85
C VAL A 188 -1.65 26.36 14.15
N ALA A 189 -1.89 26.24 12.84
CA ALA A 189 -2.92 27.06 12.17
C ALA A 189 -4.30 26.73 12.79
N ARG A 190 -5.05 27.76 13.20
CA ARG A 190 -6.36 27.62 13.86
C ARG A 190 -7.37 26.89 12.97
N ARG A 191 -8.35 26.24 13.61
CA ARG A 191 -9.42 25.48 12.95
C ARG A 191 -10.48 26.39 12.30
N PRO A 192 -10.98 26.14 11.06
CA PRO A 192 -12.26 26.64 10.62
C PRO A 192 -13.37 25.67 11.04
N THR A 193 -14.41 26.26 11.62
CA THR A 193 -15.59 25.63 12.22
C THR A 193 -16.57 25.10 11.16
N ILE A 194 -17.36 24.09 11.55
CA ILE A 194 -18.52 23.55 10.81
C ILE A 194 -19.58 24.67 10.66
N ALA A 195 -20.22 24.79 9.49
CA ALA A 195 -21.40 25.65 9.33
C ALA A 195 -22.59 25.01 10.06
N THR A 196 -23.14 25.72 11.05
CA THR A 196 -24.14 25.21 12.00
C THR A 196 -25.59 25.56 11.65
N GLU A 197 -25.84 26.24 10.53
CA GLU A 197 -27.21 26.69 10.20
C GLU A 197 -27.97 25.67 9.34
N PRO A 198 -29.25 25.38 9.66
CA PRO A 198 -30.10 24.50 8.87
C PRO A 198 -30.49 25.16 7.52
N PRO A 199 -30.59 24.38 6.43
CA PRO A 199 -31.00 24.90 5.13
C PRO A 199 -32.49 25.29 5.12
N ALA A 200 -32.82 26.32 4.35
CA ALA A 200 -34.21 26.63 3.98
C ALA A 200 -34.87 25.46 3.21
N PRO A 201 -36.20 25.29 3.29
CA PRO A 201 -36.92 24.28 2.52
C PRO A 201 -36.63 24.42 1.01
N GLY A 202 -36.13 23.36 0.37
CA GLY A 202 -35.78 23.36 -1.06
C GLY A 202 -34.32 23.68 -1.38
N ALA A 203 -33.46 23.95 -0.40
CA ALA A 203 -32.03 24.14 -0.63
C ALA A 203 -31.32 22.84 -1.04
N PRO A 204 -30.25 22.91 -1.86
CA PRO A 204 -29.50 21.73 -2.27
C PRO A 204 -28.86 21.05 -1.06
N PRO A 205 -28.81 19.69 -1.02
CA PRO A 205 -28.17 18.94 0.07
C PRO A 205 -26.64 19.12 0.12
N ILE A 206 -26.09 19.90 -0.81
CA ILE A 206 -24.66 20.18 -0.99
C ILE A 206 -24.50 21.70 -1.21
N LEU A 207 -23.69 22.34 -0.37
CA LEU A 207 -23.23 23.71 -0.50
C LEU A 207 -21.93 23.75 -1.29
N ALA A 208 -21.83 24.70 -2.22
CA ALA A 208 -20.66 24.86 -3.07
C ALA A 208 -19.88 26.13 -2.70
N ASP A 209 -18.60 25.97 -2.39
CA ASP A 209 -17.64 27.04 -2.22
C ASP A 209 -17.08 27.44 -3.60
N ALA A 210 -17.69 28.49 -4.17
CA ALA A 210 -17.34 29.00 -5.49
C ALA A 210 -15.91 29.55 -5.58
N VAL A 211 -15.25 29.83 -4.45
CA VAL A 211 -13.86 30.34 -4.40
C VAL A 211 -12.85 29.19 -4.42
N ARG A 212 -13.21 28.03 -3.84
CA ARG A 212 -12.40 26.80 -3.90
C ARG A 212 -12.57 26.02 -5.19
N CYS A 213 -13.68 26.20 -5.89
CA CYS A 213 -13.96 25.49 -7.13
C CYS A 213 -12.96 25.88 -8.22
N ASN A 214 -12.24 24.89 -8.78
CA ASN A 214 -11.35 25.08 -9.93
C ASN A 214 -11.98 24.63 -11.26
N SER A 215 -13.28 24.35 -11.26
CA SER A 215 -14.08 23.96 -12.43
C SER A 215 -13.58 22.70 -13.18
N CYS A 216 -12.99 21.74 -12.47
CA CYS A 216 -12.48 20.49 -13.04
C CYS A 216 -13.54 19.51 -13.57
N GLY A 217 -14.84 19.75 -13.35
CA GLY A 217 -15.94 18.93 -13.90
C GLY A 217 -16.16 17.54 -13.28
N LEU A 218 -15.20 16.99 -12.52
CA LEU A 218 -15.27 15.65 -11.90
C LEU A 218 -16.53 15.40 -11.07
N CYS A 219 -16.98 16.40 -10.31
CA CYS A 219 -18.19 16.29 -9.50
C CYS A 219 -19.46 16.13 -10.36
N VAL A 220 -19.47 16.72 -11.57
CA VAL A 220 -20.56 16.57 -12.55
C VAL A 220 -20.49 15.20 -13.22
N GLU A 221 -19.29 14.76 -13.62
CA GLU A 221 -19.04 13.45 -14.24
C GLU A 221 -19.39 12.27 -13.31
N ILE A 222 -18.97 12.37 -12.05
CA ILE A 222 -19.23 11.30 -11.07
C ILE A 222 -20.67 11.31 -10.59
N CYS A 223 -21.39 12.44 -10.68
CA CYS A 223 -22.75 12.55 -10.18
C CYS A 223 -23.67 11.53 -10.90
N PRO A 224 -24.13 10.47 -10.23
CA PRO A 224 -24.91 9.41 -10.88
C PRO A 224 -26.32 9.89 -11.28
N ALA A 225 -26.74 11.04 -10.77
CA ALA A 225 -28.08 11.58 -10.95
C ALA A 225 -28.12 12.85 -11.82
N GLN A 226 -26.95 13.27 -12.33
CA GLN A 226 -26.78 14.53 -13.07
C GLN A 226 -27.45 15.73 -12.36
N SER A 227 -27.40 15.76 -11.03
CA SER A 227 -28.00 16.83 -10.22
C SER A 227 -27.16 18.11 -10.20
N LEU A 228 -25.99 18.08 -10.85
CA LEU A 228 -24.96 19.11 -10.85
C LEU A 228 -24.66 19.55 -12.29
N VAL A 229 -24.44 20.84 -12.50
CA VAL A 229 -24.08 21.43 -13.80
C VAL A 229 -22.85 22.30 -13.66
N SER A 230 -22.09 22.47 -14.75
CA SER A 230 -20.84 23.22 -14.78
C SER A 230 -20.88 24.26 -15.91
N ASN A 231 -21.12 25.54 -15.56
CA ASN A 231 -21.08 26.68 -16.48
C ASN A 231 -19.87 27.57 -16.15
N GLY A 232 -18.66 27.01 -16.17
CA GLY A 232 -17.43 27.71 -15.76
C GLY A 232 -17.29 27.91 -14.24
N LYS A 233 -18.38 27.76 -13.47
CA LYS A 233 -18.45 27.53 -12.03
C LYS A 233 -19.52 26.48 -11.75
N PHE A 234 -19.37 25.74 -10.65
CA PHE A 234 -20.33 24.72 -10.23
C PHE A 234 -21.65 25.33 -9.74
N SER A 235 -22.79 24.77 -10.17
CA SER A 235 -24.11 25.07 -9.61
C SER A 235 -24.98 23.81 -9.53
N ALA A 236 -25.89 23.77 -8.54
CA ALA A 236 -26.86 22.68 -8.39
C ALA A 236 -27.99 22.85 -9.42
N GLY A 237 -27.98 22.08 -10.51
CA GLY A 237 -28.99 22.18 -11.57
C GLY A 237 -30.31 21.46 -11.30
N GLY A 238 -30.42 20.76 -10.17
CA GLY A 238 -31.66 20.13 -9.75
C GLY A 238 -31.51 19.39 -8.44
N ALA A 239 -31.74 20.10 -7.31
CA ALA A 239 -31.72 19.51 -5.97
C ALA A 239 -32.64 18.27 -5.87
N GLN A 240 -33.75 18.27 -6.61
CA GLN A 240 -34.75 17.19 -6.69
C GLN A 240 -34.22 15.89 -7.32
N ARG A 241 -33.14 15.95 -8.11
CA ARG A 241 -32.51 14.77 -8.74
C ARG A 241 -31.42 14.16 -7.87
N CYS A 242 -30.97 14.86 -6.83
CA CYS A 242 -29.84 14.42 -6.02
C CYS A 242 -30.16 13.13 -5.25
N LEU A 243 -29.39 12.07 -5.49
CA LEU A 243 -29.53 10.79 -4.76
C LEU A 243 -28.96 10.81 -3.34
N SER A 244 -28.41 11.95 -2.89
CA SER A 244 -27.73 12.10 -1.59
C SER A 244 -26.66 11.02 -1.33
N CYS A 245 -26.02 10.52 -2.39
CA CYS A 245 -24.90 9.58 -2.31
C CYS A 245 -23.61 10.26 -1.80
N PHE A 246 -23.47 11.55 -2.08
CA PHE A 246 -22.30 12.39 -1.79
C PHE A 246 -21.01 12.02 -2.56
N ASP A 247 -21.08 11.12 -3.54
CA ASP A 247 -19.95 10.77 -4.43
C ASP A 247 -19.30 12.00 -5.09
N CYS A 248 -20.10 13.03 -5.42
CA CYS A 248 -19.61 14.28 -5.97
C CYS A 248 -18.84 15.14 -4.95
N VAL A 249 -19.21 15.08 -3.67
CA VAL A 249 -18.46 15.69 -2.56
C VAL A 249 -17.14 14.97 -2.39
N GLU A 250 -17.16 13.64 -2.41
CA GLU A 250 -15.96 12.80 -2.28
C GLU A 250 -15.01 12.89 -3.48
N ALA A 251 -15.52 13.10 -4.69
CA ALA A 251 -14.70 13.24 -5.90
C ALA A 251 -14.21 14.66 -6.17
N CYS A 252 -14.69 15.66 -5.41
CA CYS A 252 -14.29 17.05 -5.62
C CYS A 252 -12.83 17.25 -5.15
N PRO A 253 -11.85 17.45 -6.04
CA PRO A 253 -10.44 17.49 -5.66
C PRO A 253 -10.04 18.75 -4.88
N GLN A 254 -10.96 19.68 -4.66
CA GLN A 254 -10.75 20.97 -3.99
C GLN A 254 -11.59 21.11 -2.71
N ASP A 255 -12.36 20.08 -2.34
CA ASP A 255 -13.37 20.15 -1.28
C ASP A 255 -14.29 21.37 -1.42
N ALA A 256 -14.56 21.75 -2.67
CA ALA A 256 -15.43 22.87 -3.01
C ALA A 256 -16.90 22.53 -2.76
N LEU A 257 -17.24 21.27 -2.51
CA LEU A 257 -18.60 20.81 -2.21
C LEU A 257 -18.68 20.34 -0.75
N ARG A 258 -19.73 20.72 -0.03
CA ARG A 258 -19.94 20.38 1.37
C ARG A 258 -21.38 19.93 1.61
N PRO A 259 -21.65 18.90 2.42
CA PRO A 259 -23.01 18.54 2.76
C PRO A 259 -23.68 19.65 3.59
N VAL A 260 -24.98 19.88 3.39
CA VAL A 260 -25.79 20.77 4.25
C VAL A 260 -26.65 19.93 5.18
N TYR A 261 -26.60 20.22 6.48
CA TYR A 261 -27.24 19.41 7.52
C TYR A 261 -28.55 20.03 8.00
N GLY A 262 -29.61 19.22 8.09
CA GLY A 262 -30.83 19.56 8.86
C GLY A 262 -30.72 19.12 10.31
N ALA A 263 -31.52 19.72 11.20
CA ALA A 263 -31.46 19.57 12.66
C ALA A 263 -31.76 18.16 13.23
N SER A 264 -32.01 17.13 12.40
CA SER A 264 -32.29 15.78 12.92
C SER A 264 -31.00 15.06 13.34
N SER A 265 -30.93 14.76 14.63
CA SER A 265 -29.82 14.08 15.30
C SER A 265 -29.47 12.72 14.68
N ALA A 266 -30.40 12.06 13.97
CA ALA A 266 -30.12 10.78 13.30
C ALA A 266 -29.12 10.90 12.13
N THR A 267 -28.99 12.07 11.49
CA THR A 267 -28.03 12.32 10.40
C THR A 267 -26.65 12.68 10.95
N LEU A 268 -26.62 13.50 12.00
CA LEU A 268 -25.40 13.84 12.73
C LEU A 268 -24.81 12.62 13.44
N ARG A 269 -25.64 11.78 14.07
CA ARG A 269 -25.24 10.52 14.72
C ARG A 269 -24.80 9.47 13.70
N ARG A 270 -25.45 9.39 12.52
CA ARG A 270 -24.96 8.58 11.38
C ARG A 270 -23.62 9.04 10.82
N VAL A 271 -23.29 10.33 10.85
CA VAL A 271 -21.97 10.85 10.44
C VAL A 271 -20.95 10.76 11.57
N ILE A 272 -21.34 10.75 12.84
CA ILE A 272 -20.44 10.45 13.97
C ILE A 272 -20.13 8.95 14.02
N ASP A 273 -21.13 8.09 13.82
CA ASP A 273 -20.99 6.64 13.71
C ASP A 273 -20.30 6.21 12.39
N ARG A 274 -20.43 7.00 11.31
CA ARG A 274 -19.67 6.87 10.03
C ARG A 274 -18.48 7.84 9.90
N ARG A 275 -18.13 8.59 10.96
CA ARG A 275 -16.80 9.16 11.16
C ARG A 275 -16.16 8.25 12.20
N PRO A 276 -15.62 7.09 11.78
CA PRO A 276 -14.42 6.68 12.44
C PRO A 276 -13.50 7.89 12.33
N GLY A 277 -13.19 8.51 13.48
CA GLY A 277 -12.05 9.41 13.56
C GLY A 277 -10.93 8.76 12.74
N TRP A 278 -10.11 9.56 12.07
CA TRP A 278 -8.95 9.05 11.34
C TRP A 278 -8.15 8.01 12.18
N LEU A 279 -8.24 8.05 13.53
CA LEU A 279 -7.90 6.99 14.49
C LEU A 279 -8.50 5.58 14.27
N SER A 280 -9.80 5.43 13.98
CA SER A 280 -10.37 4.13 13.65
C SER A 280 -9.98 3.68 12.22
N ARG A 281 -9.67 4.62 11.32
CA ARG A 281 -9.06 4.32 10.00
C ARG A 281 -7.61 3.85 10.12
N LEU A 282 -6.95 4.18 11.22
CA LEU A 282 -5.66 3.61 11.61
C LEU A 282 -5.79 2.21 12.18
N CYS A 283 -6.92 1.88 12.81
CA CYS A 283 -7.16 0.59 13.48
C CYS A 283 -7.71 -0.53 12.56
N GLY A 284 -7.66 -0.38 11.23
CA GLY A 284 -7.82 -1.52 10.30
C GLY A 284 -9.15 -1.70 9.56
N ALA A 285 -10.04 -0.71 9.47
CA ALA A 285 -11.22 -0.80 8.59
C ALA A 285 -10.90 -0.35 7.14
N PRO A 286 -11.30 -1.09 6.08
CA PRO A 286 -10.92 -0.81 4.70
C PRO A 286 -11.80 0.26 4.03
N GLY A 287 -11.19 1.27 3.42
CA GLY A 287 -11.83 2.26 2.53
C GLY A 287 -10.86 2.70 1.41
N PRO A 288 -11.35 3.03 0.20
CA PRO A 288 -10.50 3.20 -0.97
C PRO A 288 -9.80 4.57 -1.03
N SER A 289 -8.68 4.57 -1.76
CA SER A 289 -7.66 5.61 -1.92
C SER A 289 -8.00 6.67 -2.98
N LEU A 290 -7.73 7.96 -2.71
CA LEU A 290 -6.78 8.86 -3.44
C LEU A 290 -6.90 10.35 -2.97
N PRO A 291 -5.91 11.23 -3.28
CA PRO A 291 -5.43 12.27 -2.38
C PRO A 291 -5.91 13.69 -2.73
N ALA A 292 -6.01 14.57 -1.73
CA ALA A 292 -6.11 16.03 -1.89
C ALA A 292 -4.87 16.72 -1.27
N PRO A 293 -4.34 17.79 -1.88
CA PRO A 293 -3.14 18.49 -1.40
C PRO A 293 -3.48 19.58 -0.36
N PHE A 294 -3.14 19.29 0.91
CA PHE A 294 -3.04 20.15 2.11
C PHE A 294 -4.35 20.67 2.76
N PRO A 295 -4.45 20.55 4.10
CA PRO A 295 -3.89 21.62 4.94
C PRO A 295 -3.01 21.14 6.11
N PRO A 296 -2.13 22.02 6.66
CA PRO A 296 -1.44 21.79 7.92
C PRO A 296 -2.47 21.78 9.08
N SER A 297 -2.09 21.18 10.21
CA SER A 297 -2.56 21.53 11.59
C SER A 297 -3.83 20.93 12.22
N TYR A 298 -4.50 19.89 11.69
CA TYR A 298 -5.69 19.30 12.36
C TYR A 298 -5.47 17.99 13.13
N LEU A 299 -4.30 17.37 13.03
CA LEU A 299 -4.11 15.95 13.37
C LEU A 299 -3.09 15.68 14.48
N LEU A 300 -2.78 16.69 15.28
CA LEU A 300 -1.93 16.49 16.46
C LEU A 300 -2.79 16.27 17.71
N PRO A 301 -2.42 15.30 18.56
CA PRO A 301 -3.10 15.10 19.82
C PRO A 301 -3.15 16.41 20.63
N LYS A 302 -4.26 16.62 21.35
CA LYS A 302 -4.39 17.78 22.24
C LYS A 302 -3.30 17.72 23.32
N PRO A 303 -2.74 18.87 23.75
CA PRO A 303 -1.96 18.96 24.98
C PRO A 303 -2.67 18.20 26.12
N LYS A 304 -1.94 17.36 26.86
CA LYS A 304 -2.42 16.86 28.16
C LYS A 304 -2.00 17.92 29.15
N ASP A 305 -2.96 18.53 29.84
CA ASP A 305 -2.65 19.48 30.90
C ASP A 305 -2.00 18.72 32.06
N GLY A 306 -0.72 19.02 32.36
CA GLY A 306 -0.09 18.70 33.65
C GLY A 306 0.39 17.26 33.91
N GLY A 307 0.60 16.40 32.91
CA GLY A 307 1.14 15.04 33.10
C GLY A 307 2.54 14.81 32.53
N GLU A 308 3.37 13.98 33.18
CA GLU A 308 4.65 13.51 32.61
C GLU A 308 4.43 12.75 31.29
N ALA A 309 5.28 13.04 30.29
CA ALA A 309 5.21 12.37 29.00
C ALA A 309 5.51 10.87 29.17
N ARG A 310 4.68 10.01 28.57
CA ARG A 310 4.73 8.55 28.74
C ARG A 310 4.87 7.79 27.43
N TRP A 311 4.10 8.15 26.40
CA TRP A 311 3.99 7.37 25.17
C TRP A 311 4.66 8.05 23.98
N VAL A 312 5.61 7.35 23.37
CA VAL A 312 6.28 7.79 22.12
C VAL A 312 6.07 6.76 21.04
N LEU A 313 5.50 7.18 19.90
CA LEU A 313 5.33 6.34 18.72
C LEU A 313 6.34 6.73 17.65
N GLY A 314 7.24 5.82 17.30
CA GLY A 314 8.17 5.96 16.18
C GLY A 314 7.64 5.32 14.90
N LEU A 315 7.85 5.98 13.77
CA LEU A 315 7.41 5.55 12.45
C LEU A 315 8.57 5.52 11.46
N SER A 316 8.68 4.40 10.73
CA SER A 316 9.46 4.31 9.50
C SER A 316 8.51 4.39 8.31
N VAL A 317 8.40 5.57 7.68
CA VAL A 317 7.44 5.83 6.60
C VAL A 317 7.97 6.74 5.49
N THR A 318 9.17 7.29 5.67
CA THR A 318 9.79 8.19 4.68
C THR A 318 10.59 7.48 3.61
N THR A 319 10.68 6.16 3.73
CA THR A 319 11.38 5.25 2.82
C THR A 319 10.39 4.65 1.82
N MET A 320 10.92 4.15 0.69
CA MET A 320 10.09 3.51 -0.34
C MET A 320 9.56 2.13 0.09
N GLN A 321 10.17 1.52 1.10
CA GLN A 321 9.93 0.14 1.53
C GLN A 321 10.19 0.00 3.04
N GLU A 322 9.81 -1.14 3.61
CA GLU A 322 10.09 -1.53 5.00
C GLU A 322 9.43 -0.63 6.05
N HIS A 323 8.22 -0.18 5.72
CA HIS A 323 7.39 0.59 6.63
C HIS A 323 7.15 -0.17 7.94
N SER A 324 7.25 0.53 9.08
CA SER A 324 7.12 -0.07 10.40
C SER A 324 6.78 0.95 11.48
N ALA A 325 6.34 0.46 12.65
CA ALA A 325 6.07 1.28 13.83
C ALA A 325 6.76 0.69 15.07
N ALA A 326 7.09 1.56 16.03
CA ALA A 326 7.62 1.20 17.34
C ALA A 326 7.01 2.06 18.45
N LEU A 327 6.64 1.46 19.57
CA LEU A 327 5.99 2.12 20.70
C LEU A 327 6.89 2.05 21.93
N LEU A 328 7.08 3.19 22.61
CA LEU A 328 7.73 3.28 23.91
C LEU A 328 6.70 3.62 25.00
N ASP A 329 6.89 3.02 26.19
CA ASP A 329 6.20 3.33 27.44
C ASP A 329 7.25 3.79 28.47
N GLY A 330 7.24 5.06 28.86
CA GLY A 330 8.19 5.60 29.84
C GLY A 330 9.65 5.38 29.45
N GLY A 331 9.97 5.47 28.15
CA GLY A 331 11.32 5.26 27.60
C GLY A 331 11.69 3.79 27.35
N SER A 332 10.86 2.85 27.80
CA SER A 332 11.05 1.41 27.56
C SER A 332 10.35 0.94 26.29
N VAL A 333 10.97 0.03 25.52
CA VAL A 333 10.37 -0.51 24.28
C VAL A 333 9.18 -1.41 24.61
N ALA A 334 7.97 -0.94 24.33
CA ALA A 334 6.73 -1.69 24.54
C ALA A 334 6.47 -2.67 23.37
N GLY A 335 6.81 -2.29 22.14
CA GLY A 335 6.71 -3.16 20.98
C GLY A 335 7.14 -2.49 19.68
N ALA A 336 7.36 -3.29 18.65
CA ALA A 336 7.68 -2.85 17.29
C ALA A 336 7.27 -3.92 16.29
N VAL A 337 6.77 -3.52 15.13
CA VAL A 337 6.29 -4.46 14.10
C VAL A 337 6.43 -3.83 12.71
N GLU A 338 6.78 -4.66 11.72
CA GLU A 338 6.89 -4.26 10.32
C GLU A 338 5.53 -4.43 9.62
N GLU A 339 5.14 -3.46 8.78
CA GLU A 339 3.86 -3.43 8.09
C GLU A 339 3.71 -4.61 7.13
N GLU A 340 4.81 -5.10 6.57
CA GLU A 340 4.80 -6.29 5.70
C GLU A 340 4.28 -7.54 6.41
N ARG A 341 4.52 -7.69 7.73
CA ARG A 341 4.07 -8.87 8.48
C ARG A 341 2.55 -8.94 8.56
N LEU A 342 1.90 -7.79 8.67
CA LEU A 342 0.45 -7.66 8.85
C LEU A 342 -0.27 -7.50 7.51
N SER A 343 0.34 -6.80 6.55
CA SER A 343 -0.22 -6.63 5.21
C SER A 343 -0.07 -7.86 4.32
N ARG A 344 0.86 -8.75 4.68
CA ARG A 344 1.33 -9.89 3.86
C ARG A 344 1.96 -9.46 2.53
N VAL A 345 2.29 -8.18 2.37
CA VAL A 345 2.98 -7.62 1.20
C VAL A 345 4.44 -7.39 1.57
N ARG A 346 5.33 -8.20 0.99
CA ARG A 346 6.77 -8.11 1.26
C ARG A 346 7.37 -6.78 0.81
N HIS A 347 8.26 -6.23 1.63
CA HIS A 347 8.84 -4.90 1.46
C HIS A 347 7.76 -3.81 1.35
N HIS A 348 6.75 -3.88 2.23
CA HIS A 348 5.64 -2.93 2.24
C HIS A 348 6.17 -1.50 2.34
N GLY A 349 5.65 -0.64 1.47
CA GLY A 349 5.89 0.79 1.47
C GLY A 349 4.75 1.48 0.77
N TRP A 350 4.71 2.80 0.86
CA TRP A 350 3.71 3.58 0.15
C TRP A 350 3.93 3.48 -1.36
N LYS A 351 2.90 3.05 -2.09
CA LYS A 351 2.93 2.90 -3.54
C LYS A 351 1.73 3.62 -4.14
N SER A 352 2.00 4.66 -4.92
CA SER A 352 0.98 5.39 -5.69
C SER A 352 1.16 5.12 -7.17
N SER A 353 0.08 4.72 -7.85
CA SER A 353 0.05 4.59 -9.31
C SER A 353 0.24 5.94 -10.02
N LYS A 354 -0.19 7.05 -9.37
CA LYS A 354 -0.06 8.40 -9.90
C LYS A 354 1.34 8.99 -9.69
N ARG A 355 2.08 8.49 -8.68
CA ARG A 355 3.40 8.99 -8.28
C ARG A 355 4.35 7.84 -7.92
N PRO A 356 4.72 7.01 -8.90
CA PRO A 356 5.61 5.88 -8.66
C PRO A 356 6.96 6.35 -8.14
N GLY A 357 7.45 5.73 -7.06
CA GLY A 357 8.76 6.02 -6.48
C GLY A 357 8.85 7.30 -5.64
N ALA A 358 7.73 8.02 -5.44
CA ALA A 358 7.71 9.17 -4.54
C ALA A 358 7.62 8.73 -3.07
N THR A 359 8.30 9.45 -2.20
CA THR A 359 8.23 9.34 -0.74
C THR A 359 8.00 10.73 -0.17
N ILE A 360 7.55 10.83 1.08
CA ILE A 360 7.49 12.11 1.78
C ILE A 360 8.88 12.79 1.91
N ALA A 361 9.98 12.04 1.81
CA ALA A 361 11.34 12.58 1.75
C ALA A 361 11.72 13.10 0.35
N SER A 362 11.05 12.67 -0.73
CA SER A 362 11.39 13.07 -2.11
C SER A 362 10.34 13.95 -2.79
N ASP A 363 9.09 13.93 -2.34
CA ASP A 363 7.98 14.70 -2.88
C ASP A 363 7.40 15.64 -1.80
N PRO A 364 7.56 16.96 -1.94
CA PRO A 364 7.08 17.93 -0.95
C PRO A 364 5.56 17.98 -0.82
N THR A 365 4.83 17.39 -1.77
CA THR A 365 3.36 17.40 -1.79
C THR A 365 2.72 16.19 -1.09
N LEU A 366 3.49 15.16 -0.73
CA LEU A 366 2.98 13.98 -0.01
C LEU A 366 2.84 14.23 1.48
N CYS A 367 1.67 14.00 2.05
CA CYS A 367 1.39 14.20 3.48
C CYS A 367 1.69 12.93 4.31
N LEU A 368 1.95 13.07 5.61
CA LEU A 368 2.33 11.94 6.49
C LEU A 368 1.20 10.90 6.57
N GLU A 369 -0.04 11.37 6.57
CA GLU A 369 -1.29 10.62 6.66
C GLU A 369 -1.49 9.66 5.47
N GLU A 370 -0.94 10.02 4.31
CA GLU A 370 -1.00 9.22 3.10
C GLU A 370 -0.08 7.99 3.20
N VAL A 371 1.01 8.10 3.97
CA VAL A 371 2.11 7.12 4.01
C VAL A 371 2.16 6.31 5.31
N LEU A 372 1.19 6.47 6.22
CA LEU A 372 1.18 5.78 7.51
C LEU A 372 1.16 4.24 7.37
N CYS A 373 1.97 3.57 8.20
CA CYS A 373 1.95 2.12 8.42
C CYS A 373 0.80 1.73 9.38
N ARG A 374 -0.43 1.79 8.87
CA ARG A 374 -1.65 1.71 9.68
C ARG A 374 -1.79 0.40 10.46
N ARG A 375 -1.53 -0.75 9.83
CA ARG A 375 -1.69 -2.05 10.51
C ARG A 375 -0.69 -2.18 11.66
N SER A 376 0.54 -1.71 11.47
CA SER A 376 1.60 -1.71 12.49
C SER A 376 1.22 -0.87 13.69
N ILE A 377 0.69 0.34 13.44
CA ILE A 377 0.21 1.23 14.49
C ILE A 377 -0.95 0.56 15.25
N ALA A 378 -1.93 0.00 14.55
CA ALA A 378 -3.04 -0.73 15.16
C ALA A 378 -2.58 -1.89 16.05
N ALA A 379 -1.64 -2.71 15.55
CA ALA A 379 -1.12 -3.86 16.27
C ALA A 379 -0.39 -3.49 17.57
N LEU A 380 0.17 -2.28 17.67
CA LEU A 380 0.84 -1.81 18.89
C LEU A 380 -0.12 -1.13 19.87
N LEU A 381 -1.10 -0.36 19.37
CA LEU A 381 -1.98 0.46 20.19
C LEU A 381 -3.24 -0.29 20.66
N SER A 382 -3.90 -1.05 19.80
CA SER A 382 -5.18 -1.71 20.11
C SER A 382 -5.11 -2.66 21.31
N PRO A 383 -4.09 -3.54 21.47
CA PRO A 383 -3.99 -4.42 22.64
C PRO A 383 -3.85 -3.66 23.97
N ARG A 384 -3.38 -2.41 23.92
CA ARG A 384 -3.20 -1.54 25.08
C ARG A 384 -4.39 -0.59 25.29
N ARG A 385 -5.43 -0.70 24.45
CA ARG A 385 -6.57 0.25 24.39
C ARG A 385 -6.12 1.69 24.22
N LEU A 386 -5.01 1.89 23.50
CA LEU A 386 -4.47 3.20 23.17
C LEU A 386 -4.92 3.62 21.78
N SER A 387 -4.82 4.91 21.57
CA SER A 387 -5.17 5.61 20.35
C SER A 387 -4.03 6.56 20.00
N LEU A 388 -3.97 7.08 18.77
CA LEU A 388 -2.96 8.09 18.44
C LEU A 388 -3.10 9.39 19.25
N ASP A 389 -4.30 9.67 19.77
CA ASP A 389 -4.53 10.84 20.61
C ASP A 389 -3.86 10.72 21.99
N ASP A 390 -3.52 9.49 22.40
CA ASP A 390 -2.83 9.22 23.66
C ASP A 390 -1.32 9.43 23.56
N MET A 391 -0.77 9.56 22.35
CA MET A 391 0.65 9.71 22.10
C MET A 391 1.12 11.12 22.48
N ASP A 392 2.19 11.17 23.28
CA ASP A 392 2.80 12.43 23.67
C ASP A 392 3.70 12.95 22.56
N VAL A 393 4.41 12.04 21.87
CA VAL A 393 5.21 12.34 20.68
C VAL A 393 5.04 11.29 19.57
N LEU A 394 4.92 11.78 18.33
CA LEU A 394 5.01 11.01 17.11
C LEU A 394 6.36 11.27 16.42
N ALA A 395 7.29 10.34 16.56
CA ALA A 395 8.61 10.42 15.95
C ALA A 395 8.60 9.78 14.55
N VAL A 396 9.17 10.44 13.55
CA VAL A 396 9.17 9.99 12.15
C VAL A 396 10.59 9.99 11.62
N ASN A 397 11.02 8.88 11.00
CA ASN A 397 12.34 8.80 10.39
C ASN A 397 12.45 9.71 9.16
N GLY A 398 13.61 10.28 8.86
CA GLY A 398 13.82 11.18 7.71
C GLY A 398 13.12 12.54 7.82
N ILE A 399 13.73 13.55 7.19
CA ILE A 399 13.15 14.90 7.08
C ILE A 399 12.33 14.99 5.79
N PRO A 400 11.03 15.35 5.85
CA PRO A 400 10.21 15.52 4.66
C PRO A 400 10.77 16.53 3.66
N ALA A 401 10.59 16.28 2.36
CA ALA A 401 11.03 17.15 1.27
C ALA A 401 10.54 18.60 1.43
N ARG A 402 9.32 18.81 1.95
CA ARG A 402 8.75 20.15 2.15
C ARG A 402 9.46 20.99 3.22
N TYR A 403 10.21 20.36 4.12
CA TYR A 403 10.89 21.05 5.23
C TYR A 403 12.40 21.18 5.00
N ARG A 404 12.93 20.67 3.89
CA ARG A 404 14.36 20.69 3.57
C ARG A 404 14.63 21.33 2.21
N ARG A 405 15.78 21.99 2.07
CA ARG A 405 16.26 22.51 0.78
C ARG A 405 16.60 21.33 -0.13
N ALA A 406 16.40 21.49 -1.45
CA ALA A 406 16.99 20.56 -2.41
C ALA A 406 18.53 20.59 -2.25
N TYR A 407 19.12 19.46 -1.86
CA TYR A 407 20.56 19.37 -1.62
C TYR A 407 21.32 19.46 -2.95
N SER A 408 22.28 20.38 -3.01
CA SER A 408 23.28 20.44 -4.09
C SER A 408 24.56 19.76 -3.62
N PRO A 409 25.29 19.02 -4.48
CA PRO A 409 26.63 18.52 -4.15
C PRO A 409 27.63 19.64 -3.81
N LEU A 410 27.32 20.89 -4.17
CA LEU A 410 28.11 22.08 -3.84
C LEU A 410 27.75 22.67 -2.46
N ASP A 411 26.68 22.19 -1.80
CA ASP A 411 26.26 22.67 -0.49
C ASP A 411 26.98 21.87 0.60
N SER A 412 27.82 22.49 1.42
CA SER A 412 28.55 21.82 2.51
C SER A 412 27.71 21.62 3.79
N ARG A 413 26.48 22.16 3.85
CA ARG A 413 25.65 22.14 5.06
C ARG A 413 25.04 20.76 5.32
N LYS A 414 25.18 20.25 6.55
CA LYS A 414 24.59 18.98 6.99
C LYS A 414 23.05 19.07 7.08
N PRO A 415 22.33 17.94 6.89
CA PRO A 415 20.89 17.91 7.14
C PRO A 415 20.59 18.24 8.60
N ILE A 416 19.42 18.82 8.84
CA ILE A 416 18.96 19.12 10.19
C ILE A 416 18.76 17.76 10.92
N PRO A 417 19.39 17.54 12.09
CA PRO A 417 19.28 16.26 12.79
C PRO A 417 17.86 15.94 13.27
N ALA A 418 17.10 16.95 13.69
CA ALA A 418 15.74 16.83 14.18
C ALA A 418 14.89 18.06 13.82
N LEU A 419 13.62 17.87 13.50
CA LEU A 419 12.65 18.92 13.25
C LEU A 419 11.37 18.60 14.02
N ARG A 420 11.02 19.44 14.99
CA ARG A 420 9.78 19.33 15.75
C ARG A 420 8.69 20.21 15.15
N ALA A 421 7.49 19.66 14.95
CA ALA A 421 6.28 20.36 14.55
C ALA A 421 5.14 19.97 15.51
N GLY A 422 4.96 20.75 16.58
CA GLY A 422 4.06 20.40 17.68
C GLY A 422 4.51 19.11 18.39
N ARG A 423 3.69 18.06 18.32
CA ARG A 423 3.98 16.71 18.87
C ARG A 423 4.67 15.78 17.89
N VAL A 424 4.86 16.19 16.63
CA VAL A 424 5.58 15.40 15.65
C VAL A 424 7.05 15.78 15.68
N VAL A 425 7.94 14.80 15.68
CA VAL A 425 9.39 15.00 15.59
C VAL A 425 9.91 14.21 14.39
N TYR A 426 10.35 14.90 13.35
CA TYR A 426 11.09 14.29 12.25
C TYR A 426 12.57 14.21 12.62
N LEU A 427 13.19 13.06 12.47
CA LEU A 427 14.61 12.84 12.81
C LEU A 427 15.33 12.38 11.56
N SER A 428 16.56 12.84 11.31
CA SER A 428 17.28 12.42 10.10
C SER A 428 17.43 10.90 10.05
N HIS A 429 17.33 10.35 8.85
CA HIS A 429 17.20 8.92 8.60
C HIS A 429 18.39 8.12 9.16
N HIS A 430 19.63 8.58 8.91
CA HIS A 430 20.81 7.91 9.47
C HIS A 430 20.98 8.14 10.98
N LEU A 431 20.44 9.23 11.55
CA LEU A 431 20.37 9.39 13.01
C LEU A 431 19.41 8.35 13.61
N CYS A 432 18.26 8.11 12.99
CA CYS A 432 17.35 7.03 13.42
C CYS A 432 18.05 5.67 13.34
N HIS A 433 18.76 5.38 12.25
CA HIS A 433 19.58 4.16 12.16
C HIS A 433 20.60 4.09 13.30
N ALA A 434 21.34 5.17 13.56
CA ALA A 434 22.35 5.21 14.61
C ALA A 434 21.76 5.00 16.01
N ALA A 435 20.64 5.67 16.29
CA ALA A 435 19.89 5.54 17.54
C ALA A 435 19.36 4.11 17.74
N SER A 436 18.83 3.46 16.69
CA SER A 436 18.34 2.08 16.77
C SER A 436 19.43 1.08 17.17
N ALA A 437 20.69 1.37 16.85
CA ALA A 437 21.82 0.54 17.23
C ALA A 437 22.34 0.90 18.64
N TRP A 438 22.73 2.15 18.87
CA TRP A 438 23.44 2.52 20.10
C TRP A 438 22.53 2.57 21.33
N ARG A 439 21.32 3.14 21.21
CA ARG A 439 20.37 3.28 22.35
C ARG A 439 19.94 1.92 22.90
N LEU A 440 20.05 0.85 22.10
CA LEU A 440 19.72 -0.52 22.49
C LEU A 440 20.95 -1.37 22.82
N SER A 441 22.17 -0.85 22.65
CA SER A 441 23.41 -1.64 22.78
C SER A 441 23.92 -1.84 24.20
N GLY A 442 23.41 -1.06 25.17
CA GLY A 442 23.94 -1.02 26.54
C GLY A 442 25.32 -0.36 26.68
N GLN A 443 25.93 0.13 25.60
CA GLN A 443 27.24 0.79 25.63
C GLN A 443 27.09 2.27 26.04
N LYS A 444 27.88 2.73 27.01
CA LYS A 444 27.88 4.15 27.42
C LYS A 444 28.50 5.08 26.38
N GLU A 445 29.53 4.59 25.67
CA GLU A 445 30.23 5.30 24.60
C GLU A 445 30.55 4.33 23.47
N SER A 446 30.32 4.75 22.23
CA SER A 446 30.55 3.91 21.05
C SER A 446 30.70 4.76 19.79
N TRP A 447 31.49 4.28 18.84
CA TRP A 447 31.35 4.67 17.45
C TRP A 447 30.13 3.99 16.84
N ILE A 448 29.52 4.61 15.84
CA ILE A 448 28.38 4.06 15.13
C ILE A 448 28.59 4.22 13.63
N LEU A 449 28.43 3.14 12.86
CA LEU A 449 28.37 3.17 11.41
C LEU A 449 26.93 2.90 10.96
N SER A 450 26.31 3.88 10.32
CA SER A 450 25.08 3.68 9.58
C SER A 450 25.40 3.63 8.10
N VAL A 451 25.04 2.55 7.40
CA VAL A 451 25.32 2.37 5.97
C VAL A 451 24.12 1.77 5.25
N ASP A 452 23.57 2.53 4.29
CA ASP A 452 22.32 2.19 3.61
C ASP A 452 22.35 2.49 2.11
N GLY A 453 21.24 2.23 1.43
CA GLY A 453 20.96 2.74 0.10
C GLY A 453 21.05 4.27 0.10
N ARG A 454 20.06 4.94 0.67
CA ARG A 454 19.98 6.41 0.71
C ARG A 454 19.25 6.87 1.96
N GLY A 455 19.82 7.84 2.67
CA GLY A 455 19.13 8.61 3.68
C GLY A 455 18.67 9.97 3.15
N ASP A 456 18.73 10.99 4.02
CA ASP A 456 18.33 12.34 3.65
C ASP A 456 19.25 12.95 2.59
N ARG A 457 20.56 12.79 2.75
CA ARG A 457 21.60 13.31 1.84
C ARG A 457 22.71 12.30 1.61
N GLU A 458 22.89 11.34 2.49
CA GLU A 458 24.04 10.46 2.61
C GLU A 458 23.67 8.99 2.35
N THR A 459 24.64 8.17 1.96
CA THR A 459 24.52 6.69 1.83
C THR A 459 25.20 5.99 3.00
N ALA A 460 26.13 6.66 3.66
CA ALA A 460 26.73 6.20 4.91
C ALA A 460 27.06 7.39 5.81
N ALA A 461 27.00 7.17 7.12
CA ALA A 461 27.40 8.14 8.13
C ALA A 461 28.09 7.45 9.30
N VAL A 462 29.13 8.10 9.83
CA VAL A 462 29.86 7.69 11.03
C VAL A 462 29.56 8.66 12.15
N PHE A 463 29.11 8.13 13.29
CA PHE A 463 28.77 8.89 14.48
C PHE A 463 29.66 8.49 15.65
N LYS A 464 29.81 9.40 16.61
CA LYS A 464 30.36 9.14 17.93
C LYS A 464 29.27 9.42 18.95
N ALA A 465 28.94 8.43 19.76
CA ALA A 465 27.98 8.56 20.83
C ALA A 465 28.68 8.53 22.18
N ALA A 466 28.39 9.54 23.00
CA ALA A 466 28.94 9.72 24.34
C ALA A 466 28.03 10.66 25.14
N ARG A 467 28.04 10.56 26.48
CA ARG A 467 27.30 11.45 27.39
C ARG A 467 25.81 11.63 27.00
N GLY A 468 25.15 10.55 26.56
CA GLY A 468 23.74 10.57 26.18
C GLY A 468 23.43 11.17 24.81
N ARG A 469 24.42 11.63 24.04
CA ARG A 469 24.26 12.29 22.73
C ARG A 469 24.88 11.48 21.59
N ILE A 470 24.33 11.62 20.38
CA ILE A 470 24.85 11.03 19.14
C ILE A 470 25.33 12.18 18.24
N ARG A 471 26.64 12.26 17.96
CA ARG A 471 27.21 13.30 17.10
C ARG A 471 27.71 12.70 15.78
N GLN A 472 27.28 13.26 14.66
CA GLN A 472 27.76 12.85 13.34
C GLN A 472 29.15 13.40 13.05
N VAL A 473 30.13 12.51 12.88
CA VAL A 473 31.53 12.83 12.63
C VAL A 473 31.82 12.92 11.13
N ARG A 474 31.31 11.98 10.34
CA ARG A 474 31.52 11.87 8.89
C ARG A 474 30.27 11.41 8.16
N ASP A 475 30.19 11.70 6.87
CA ASP A 475 29.20 11.15 5.93
C ASP A 475 29.80 10.91 4.54
N ILE A 476 29.14 10.05 3.78
CA ILE A 476 29.38 9.78 2.36
C ILE A 476 28.13 10.18 1.61
N LEU A 477 28.26 11.14 0.69
CA LEU A 477 27.11 11.74 0.02
C LEU A 477 26.40 10.76 -0.92
N SER A 478 25.08 10.77 -0.87
CA SER A 478 24.19 10.08 -1.79
C SER A 478 23.64 11.05 -2.83
N LEU A 479 24.11 10.92 -4.08
CA LEU A 479 23.47 11.55 -5.24
C LEU A 479 22.58 10.52 -5.97
N SER A 480 21.84 10.97 -7.00
CA SER A 480 20.85 10.15 -7.72
C SER A 480 21.40 8.83 -8.30
N ASP A 481 22.71 8.66 -8.32
CA ASP A 481 23.47 7.52 -8.85
C ASP A 481 24.71 7.16 -8.00
N ARG A 482 24.79 7.65 -6.75
CA ARG A 482 25.92 7.39 -5.83
C ARG A 482 25.40 6.78 -4.54
N SER A 483 25.19 5.47 -4.53
CA SER A 483 24.78 4.74 -3.34
C SER A 483 25.60 3.47 -3.18
N ILE A 484 26.10 3.22 -1.97
CA ILE A 484 26.81 1.97 -1.66
C ILE A 484 25.85 0.78 -1.77
N GLY A 485 24.66 0.91 -1.18
CA GLY A 485 23.59 -0.09 -1.33
C GLY A 485 23.14 -0.25 -2.79
N GLY A 486 23.09 0.85 -3.56
CA GLY A 486 22.71 0.87 -4.97
C GLY A 486 23.70 0.15 -5.89
N VAL A 487 25.01 0.27 -5.64
CA VAL A 487 26.04 -0.52 -6.34
C VAL A 487 25.79 -2.02 -6.12
N TYR A 488 25.55 -2.41 -4.87
CA TYR A 488 25.28 -3.80 -4.52
C TYR A 488 23.96 -4.31 -5.15
N GLU A 489 22.92 -3.49 -5.13
CA GLU A 489 21.62 -3.81 -5.74
C GLU A 489 21.73 -3.92 -7.26
N THR A 490 22.46 -3.03 -7.93
CA THR A 490 22.62 -3.05 -9.39
C THR A 490 23.29 -4.34 -9.85
N VAL A 491 24.36 -4.78 -9.19
CA VAL A 491 24.97 -6.10 -9.46
C VAL A 491 24.01 -7.24 -9.12
N THR A 492 23.20 -7.11 -8.07
CA THR A 492 22.18 -8.11 -7.72
C THR A 492 21.16 -8.29 -8.84
N ARG A 493 20.70 -7.19 -9.45
CA ARG A 493 19.81 -7.23 -10.62
C ARG A 493 20.50 -7.81 -11.85
N LEU A 494 21.76 -7.42 -12.10
CA LEU A 494 22.59 -7.95 -13.20
C LEU A 494 22.77 -9.47 -13.09
N LEU A 495 22.91 -9.99 -11.88
CA LEU A 495 22.99 -11.42 -11.58
C LEU A 495 21.62 -12.11 -11.60
N GLY A 496 20.54 -11.45 -12.00
CA GLY A 496 19.21 -12.05 -12.18
C GLY A 496 18.50 -12.42 -10.88
N PHE A 497 18.87 -11.81 -9.75
CA PHE A 497 18.21 -12.05 -8.45
C PHE A 497 17.16 -10.99 -8.08
N GLY A 498 16.94 -9.98 -8.93
CA GLY A 498 15.99 -8.88 -8.72
C GLY A 498 16.43 -7.87 -7.65
N SER A 499 15.54 -6.97 -7.24
CA SER A 499 15.84 -5.85 -6.33
C SER A 499 16.02 -6.25 -4.85
N HIS A 500 15.76 -7.49 -4.48
CA HIS A 500 15.80 -7.98 -3.09
C HIS A 500 16.66 -9.25 -2.92
N GLY A 501 17.54 -9.49 -3.89
CA GLY A 501 18.43 -10.66 -3.96
C GLY A 501 19.78 -10.50 -3.28
N GLN A 502 20.02 -9.41 -2.53
CA GLN A 502 21.34 -9.05 -2.00
C GLN A 502 21.91 -10.15 -1.09
N GLY A 503 21.04 -10.79 -0.31
CA GLY A 503 21.43 -11.95 0.52
C GLY A 503 21.78 -13.19 -0.28
N SER A 504 21.29 -13.34 -1.52
CA SER A 504 21.71 -14.41 -2.44
C SER A 504 23.08 -14.09 -3.03
N VAL A 505 23.34 -12.83 -3.42
CA VAL A 505 24.67 -12.39 -3.89
C VAL A 505 25.72 -12.54 -2.79
N MET A 506 25.39 -12.18 -1.54
CA MET A 506 26.29 -12.35 -0.39
C MET A 506 26.68 -13.82 -0.19
N ALA A 507 25.73 -14.74 -0.33
CA ALA A 507 26.00 -16.17 -0.25
C ALA A 507 26.79 -16.67 -1.48
N LEU A 508 26.46 -16.19 -2.68
CA LEU A 508 27.12 -16.55 -3.92
C LEU A 508 28.61 -16.15 -3.92
N ALA A 509 28.94 -15.05 -3.23
CA ALA A 509 30.32 -14.57 -3.06
C ALA A 509 31.26 -15.61 -2.42
N SER A 510 30.74 -16.57 -1.64
CA SER A 510 31.57 -17.65 -1.05
C SER A 510 31.96 -18.74 -2.05
N PHE A 511 31.39 -18.73 -3.26
CA PHE A 511 31.70 -19.70 -4.33
C PHE A 511 32.64 -19.13 -5.41
N GLY A 512 33.04 -17.86 -5.31
CA GLY A 512 33.86 -17.15 -6.30
C GLY A 512 35.24 -16.75 -5.79
N LYS A 513 36.03 -16.15 -6.68
CA LYS A 513 37.30 -15.48 -6.38
C LYS A 513 37.13 -13.98 -6.71
N PRO A 514 37.62 -13.07 -5.85
CA PRO A 514 37.53 -11.63 -6.08
C PRO A 514 38.56 -11.17 -7.12
N SER A 515 38.27 -11.39 -8.41
CA SER A 515 39.20 -11.14 -9.52
C SER A 515 38.84 -9.93 -10.40
N LEU A 516 37.70 -9.29 -10.16
CA LEU A 516 37.24 -8.16 -10.95
C LEU A 516 37.45 -6.83 -10.23
N ASP A 517 37.85 -5.82 -10.99
CA ASP A 517 38.10 -4.48 -10.44
C ASP A 517 36.81 -3.67 -10.30
N PHE A 518 36.51 -3.29 -9.05
CA PHE A 518 35.41 -2.39 -8.68
C PHE A 518 35.89 -0.97 -8.33
N SER A 519 37.18 -0.65 -8.47
CA SER A 519 37.78 0.59 -8.01
C SER A 519 37.10 1.86 -8.54
N ARG A 520 36.57 1.81 -9.77
CA ARG A 520 35.83 2.92 -10.41
C ARG A 520 34.43 3.15 -9.85
N PHE A 521 33.84 2.16 -9.17
CA PHE A 521 32.44 2.17 -8.72
C PHE A 521 32.31 2.12 -7.20
N LEU A 522 33.23 1.44 -6.51
CA LEU A 522 33.24 1.28 -5.07
C LEU A 522 34.68 1.14 -4.57
N SER A 523 35.28 2.27 -4.19
CA SER A 523 36.59 2.32 -3.54
C SER A 523 36.71 3.50 -2.60
N PHE A 524 37.58 3.37 -1.60
CA PHE A 524 37.84 4.40 -0.61
C PHE A 524 39.35 4.49 -0.37
N ARG A 525 39.92 5.67 -0.57
CA ARG A 525 41.31 5.99 -0.19
C ARG A 525 41.34 7.02 0.92
N ALA A 526 40.54 8.08 0.77
CA ALA A 526 40.33 9.14 1.76
C ALA A 526 38.93 9.75 1.56
N LEU A 527 38.51 10.65 2.45
CA LEU A 527 37.20 11.33 2.37
C LEU A 527 37.04 12.24 1.15
N ASP A 528 38.11 12.79 0.61
CA ASP A 528 38.14 13.56 -0.63
C ASP A 528 38.47 12.69 -1.86
N ASP A 529 39.01 11.49 -1.64
CA ASP A 529 39.33 10.49 -2.67
C ASP A 529 38.59 9.15 -2.41
N TYR A 530 37.30 9.14 -2.72
CA TYR A 530 36.49 7.92 -2.79
C TYR A 530 35.67 7.85 -4.07
N ARG A 531 35.27 6.63 -4.45
CA ARG A 531 34.39 6.33 -5.57
C ARG A 531 33.19 5.54 -5.08
N VAL A 532 32.00 6.10 -5.26
CA VAL A 532 30.70 5.43 -5.12
C VAL A 532 29.87 5.85 -6.31
N HIS A 533 29.60 4.94 -7.25
CA HIS A 533 28.81 5.27 -8.43
C HIS A 533 28.18 4.04 -9.10
N GLU A 534 26.93 4.17 -9.50
CA GLU A 534 26.15 3.14 -10.20
C GLU A 534 26.22 3.26 -11.74
N ARG A 535 26.51 4.45 -12.30
CA ARG A 535 26.54 4.64 -13.77
C ARG A 535 27.69 3.86 -14.39
N GLY A 536 27.42 3.24 -15.55
CA GLY A 536 28.42 2.45 -16.26
C GLY A 536 28.63 1.07 -15.66
N LEU A 537 28.06 0.76 -14.49
CA LEU A 537 28.25 -0.53 -13.81
C LEU A 537 27.61 -1.67 -14.60
N THR A 538 26.39 -1.45 -15.10
CA THR A 538 25.67 -2.43 -15.92
C THR A 538 26.39 -2.70 -17.23
N GLU A 539 26.85 -1.64 -17.89
CA GLU A 539 27.59 -1.70 -19.16
C GLU A 539 28.93 -2.40 -18.98
N ARG A 540 29.69 -2.02 -17.93
CA ARG A 540 30.99 -2.63 -17.61
C ARG A 540 30.89 -4.13 -17.39
N PHE A 541 29.83 -4.57 -16.72
CA PHE A 541 29.64 -5.97 -16.37
C PHE A 541 28.58 -6.68 -17.24
N ALA A 542 28.24 -6.15 -18.41
CA ALA A 542 27.22 -6.72 -19.30
C ALA A 542 27.49 -8.19 -19.66
N LEU A 543 28.75 -8.58 -19.85
CA LEU A 543 29.16 -9.97 -20.13
C LEU A 543 28.93 -10.94 -18.94
N TRP A 544 28.70 -10.40 -17.75
CA TRP A 544 28.39 -11.16 -16.53
C TRP A 544 26.89 -11.15 -16.22
N ALA A 545 26.07 -10.50 -17.05
CA ALA A 545 24.63 -10.49 -16.87
C ALA A 545 24.05 -11.90 -17.00
N ARG A 546 23.16 -12.23 -16.08
CA ARG A 546 22.47 -13.51 -16.01
C ARG A 546 20.97 -13.29 -16.10
N ARG A 547 20.31 -13.99 -17.01
CA ARG A 547 18.84 -14.03 -17.05
C ARG A 547 18.31 -14.64 -15.74
N PRO A 548 17.23 -14.10 -15.15
CA PRO A 548 16.59 -14.71 -13.99
C PRO A 548 16.32 -16.21 -14.23
N GLY A 549 16.63 -17.05 -13.24
CA GLY A 549 16.49 -18.51 -13.33
C GLY A 549 17.58 -19.27 -14.10
N ALA A 550 18.42 -18.62 -14.91
CA ALA A 550 19.46 -19.32 -15.68
C ALA A 550 20.58 -19.91 -14.78
N PRO A 551 21.29 -20.97 -15.20
CA PRO A 551 22.38 -21.56 -14.41
C PRO A 551 23.49 -20.56 -14.01
N LEU A 552 24.09 -20.79 -12.84
CA LEU A 552 25.19 -19.97 -12.32
C LEU A 552 26.55 -20.45 -12.82
N ALA A 553 27.13 -19.72 -13.78
CA ALA A 553 28.50 -19.91 -14.23
C ALA A 553 29.55 -19.33 -13.26
N ARG A 554 30.82 -19.73 -13.46
CA ARG A 554 31.98 -19.26 -12.68
C ARG A 554 32.08 -17.74 -12.64
N ARG A 555 31.94 -17.08 -13.80
CA ARG A 555 31.96 -15.62 -13.92
C ARG A 555 30.98 -14.91 -12.97
N HIS A 556 29.78 -15.45 -12.77
CA HIS A 556 28.76 -14.87 -11.88
C HIS A 556 29.20 -14.94 -10.42
N LYS A 557 29.84 -16.05 -10.03
CA LYS A 557 30.39 -16.26 -8.68
C LYS A 557 31.55 -15.30 -8.41
N ASP A 558 32.44 -15.14 -9.38
CA ASP A 558 33.59 -14.24 -9.28
C ASP A 558 33.14 -12.75 -9.24
N LEU A 559 32.08 -12.37 -9.96
CA LEU A 559 31.48 -11.03 -9.85
C LEU A 559 30.92 -10.76 -8.44
N ALA A 560 30.16 -11.71 -7.89
CA ALA A 560 29.64 -11.60 -6.52
C ALA A 560 30.77 -11.50 -5.48
N ALA A 561 31.82 -12.32 -5.63
CA ALA A 561 32.99 -12.31 -4.74
C ALA A 561 33.76 -10.98 -4.82
N SER A 562 33.92 -10.43 -6.02
CA SER A 562 34.63 -9.16 -6.25
C SER A 562 33.87 -7.98 -5.67
N LEU A 563 32.55 -7.92 -5.86
CA LEU A 563 31.68 -6.92 -5.23
C LEU A 563 31.75 -6.99 -3.70
N GLN A 564 31.64 -8.20 -3.13
CA GLN A 564 31.68 -8.41 -1.69
C GLN A 564 33.03 -7.93 -1.11
N ALA A 565 34.15 -8.24 -1.78
CA ALA A 565 35.48 -7.78 -1.39
C ALA A 565 35.61 -6.25 -1.46
N ALA A 566 35.05 -5.62 -2.51
CA ALA A 566 35.05 -4.16 -2.65
C ALA A 566 34.27 -3.46 -1.52
N LEU A 567 33.09 -3.98 -1.17
CA LEU A 567 32.30 -3.48 -0.02
C LEU A 567 33.06 -3.62 1.29
N GLU A 568 33.61 -4.80 1.54
CA GLU A 568 34.40 -5.14 2.73
C GLU A 568 35.62 -4.23 2.90
N GLY A 569 36.35 -3.98 1.81
CA GLY A 569 37.50 -3.08 1.76
C GLY A 569 37.11 -1.63 1.99
N PHE A 570 36.06 -1.16 1.32
CA PHE A 570 35.53 0.21 1.46
C PHE A 570 35.17 0.50 2.92
N MET A 571 34.37 -0.35 3.56
CA MET A 571 33.91 -0.12 4.95
C MET A 571 35.07 -0.15 5.94
N SER A 572 36.01 -1.08 5.77
CA SER A 572 37.18 -1.17 6.63
C SER A 572 38.07 0.06 6.52
N ALA A 573 38.24 0.61 5.32
CA ALA A 573 39.02 1.83 5.09
C ALA A 573 38.29 3.07 5.64
N LEU A 574 36.99 3.20 5.38
CA LEU A 574 36.16 4.31 5.91
C LEU A 574 36.23 4.40 7.43
N LEU A 575 36.10 3.28 8.15
CA LEU A 575 36.14 3.29 9.62
C LEU A 575 37.51 3.70 10.16
N LYS A 576 38.59 3.21 9.54
CA LYS A 576 39.96 3.59 9.93
C LYS A 576 40.20 5.08 9.72
N ASP A 577 39.85 5.60 8.53
CA ASP A 577 40.02 7.01 8.18
C ASP A 577 39.14 7.94 9.03
N SER A 578 37.96 7.46 9.45
CA SER A 578 37.08 8.19 10.37
C SER A 578 37.61 8.29 11.81
N GLY A 579 38.77 7.67 12.11
CA GLY A 579 39.40 7.71 13.42
C GLY A 579 38.91 6.67 14.41
N VAL A 580 38.21 5.61 13.95
CA VAL A 580 37.79 4.50 14.81
C VAL A 580 39.01 3.67 15.17
N ALA A 581 39.46 3.78 16.43
CA ALA A 581 40.63 3.06 16.90
C ALA A 581 40.29 1.59 17.23
N ARG A 582 41.32 0.75 17.18
CA ARG A 582 41.22 -0.66 17.57
C ARG A 582 40.83 -0.76 19.05
N GLY A 583 39.86 -1.62 19.37
CA GLY A 583 39.39 -1.82 20.75
C GLY A 583 38.28 -0.89 21.23
N GLU A 584 37.90 0.15 20.46
CA GLU A 584 36.77 0.99 20.82
C GLU A 584 35.41 0.28 20.65
N GLY A 585 34.37 0.78 21.30
CA GLY A 585 33.00 0.26 21.13
C GLY A 585 32.46 0.61 19.75
N LEU A 586 31.72 -0.32 19.12
CA LEU A 586 31.22 -0.13 17.76
C LEU A 586 29.77 -0.62 17.59
N CYS A 587 28.92 0.21 17.02
CA CYS A 587 27.53 -0.11 16.67
C CYS A 587 27.31 0.00 15.17
N LEU A 588 26.55 -0.91 14.56
CA LEU A 588 26.23 -0.88 13.12
C LEU A 588 24.72 -0.91 12.87
N SER A 589 24.28 -0.18 11.83
CA SER A 589 22.92 -0.15 11.30
C SER A 589 22.90 0.31 9.83
N GLY A 590 21.71 0.43 9.24
CA GLY A 590 21.49 0.62 7.80
C GLY A 590 21.40 -0.71 7.05
N GLY A 591 20.63 -0.75 5.95
CA GLY A 591 20.34 -1.98 5.21
C GLY A 591 21.58 -2.80 4.79
N VAL A 592 22.71 -2.14 4.55
CA VAL A 592 23.98 -2.82 4.21
C VAL A 592 24.58 -3.56 5.42
N ALA A 593 24.30 -3.12 6.65
CA ALA A 593 24.71 -3.80 7.88
C ALA A 593 23.99 -5.16 8.11
N LEU A 594 23.03 -5.55 7.27
CA LEU A 594 22.56 -6.94 7.19
C LEU A 594 23.60 -7.90 6.60
N ASN A 595 24.70 -7.37 6.03
CA ASN A 595 25.80 -8.15 5.47
C ASN A 595 26.66 -8.77 6.59
N CYS A 596 26.36 -10.02 6.93
CA CYS A 596 27.01 -10.70 8.06
C CYS A 596 28.49 -11.03 7.82
N ARG A 597 28.94 -11.07 6.56
CA ARG A 597 30.36 -11.23 6.20
C ARG A 597 31.14 -9.95 6.46
N MET A 598 30.60 -8.81 6.03
CA MET A 598 31.14 -7.48 6.33
C MET A 598 31.26 -7.25 7.84
N ASN A 599 30.20 -7.53 8.60
CA ASN A 599 30.21 -7.37 10.06
C ASN A 599 31.30 -8.22 10.73
N ALA A 600 31.47 -9.47 10.30
CA ALA A 600 32.50 -10.36 10.82
C ALA A 600 33.92 -9.90 10.47
N LEU A 601 34.13 -9.36 9.26
CA LEU A 601 35.40 -8.75 8.86
C LEU A 601 35.73 -7.54 9.75
N ILE A 602 34.80 -6.60 9.89
CA ILE A 602 34.97 -5.39 10.71
C ILE A 602 35.35 -5.78 12.14
N ARG A 603 34.62 -6.75 12.74
CA ARG A 603 34.93 -7.27 14.08
C ARG A 603 36.35 -7.82 14.16
N ARG A 604 36.79 -8.60 13.16
CA ARG A 604 38.13 -9.20 13.14
C ARG A 604 39.25 -8.15 13.02
N VAL A 605 39.03 -7.13 12.18
CA VAL A 605 40.03 -6.09 11.89
C VAL A 605 40.14 -5.08 13.04
N LEU A 606 39.01 -4.54 13.51
CA LEU A 606 38.98 -3.49 14.54
C LEU A 606 39.01 -4.04 15.97
N ARG A 607 38.70 -5.33 16.17
CA ARG A 607 38.64 -6.01 17.48
C ARG A 607 37.98 -5.13 18.56
N PRO A 608 36.76 -4.61 18.31
CA PRO A 608 36.10 -3.71 19.24
C PRO A 608 35.84 -4.39 20.58
N LYS A 609 35.95 -3.66 21.70
CA LYS A 609 35.65 -4.19 23.05
C LYS A 609 34.21 -4.71 23.15
N ALA A 610 33.29 -4.07 22.45
CA ALA A 610 31.91 -4.48 22.28
C ALA A 610 31.44 -4.10 20.88
N MET A 611 30.69 -4.99 20.23
CA MET A 611 30.10 -4.73 18.92
C MET A 611 28.62 -5.10 18.93
N PHE A 612 27.78 -4.16 18.51
CA PHE A 612 26.33 -4.36 18.40
C PHE A 612 25.88 -4.06 16.98
N VAL A 613 25.03 -4.90 16.41
CA VAL A 613 24.37 -4.64 15.13
C VAL A 613 22.87 -4.70 15.38
N SER A 614 22.14 -3.66 14.98
CA SER A 614 20.69 -3.59 15.19
C SER A 614 20.00 -4.81 14.58
N GLN A 615 19.08 -5.44 15.34
CA GLN A 615 18.32 -6.62 14.94
C GLN A 615 17.49 -6.39 13.66
N ALA A 616 17.00 -5.15 13.50
CA ALA A 616 16.34 -4.66 12.30
C ALA A 616 17.23 -3.58 11.68
N ALA A 617 18.44 -3.96 11.24
CA ALA A 617 19.40 -2.99 10.69
C ALA A 617 18.90 -2.24 9.44
N ASN A 618 17.92 -2.81 8.72
CA ASN A 618 17.27 -2.18 7.58
C ASN A 618 16.31 -1.04 8.00
N ASP A 619 15.59 -0.44 7.05
CA ASP A 619 14.80 0.77 7.29
C ASP A 619 13.69 0.57 8.32
N ALA A 620 13.25 -0.66 8.55
CA ALA A 620 12.34 -0.98 9.63
C ALA A 620 12.90 -0.52 11.00
N GLY A 621 14.19 -0.70 11.27
CA GLY A 621 14.81 -0.30 12.54
C GLY A 621 14.74 1.19 12.84
N THR A 622 14.57 2.03 11.81
CA THR A 622 14.49 3.48 11.98
C THR A 622 13.22 3.91 12.73
N ALA A 623 12.17 3.09 12.80
CA ALA A 623 11.01 3.36 13.66
C ALA A 623 11.40 3.31 15.14
N LEU A 624 12.16 2.28 15.56
CA LEU A 624 12.73 2.19 16.91
C LEU A 624 13.69 3.34 17.17
N GLY A 625 14.57 3.62 16.21
CA GLY A 625 15.53 4.71 16.29
C GLY A 625 14.88 6.08 16.50
N ALA A 626 13.83 6.37 15.72
CA ALA A 626 13.08 7.61 15.83
C ALA A 626 12.44 7.75 17.21
N ALA A 627 11.77 6.71 17.72
CA ALA A 627 11.14 6.76 19.03
C ALA A 627 12.17 6.95 20.16
N LEU A 628 13.29 6.20 20.12
CA LEU A 628 14.33 6.23 21.15
C LEU A 628 15.07 7.56 21.19
N GLU A 629 15.37 8.14 20.02
CA GLU A 629 16.04 9.43 19.96
C GLU A 629 15.10 10.56 20.38
N ALA A 630 13.83 10.53 19.95
CA ALA A 630 12.84 11.49 20.43
C ALA A 630 12.64 11.40 21.96
N ALA A 631 12.55 10.19 22.51
CA ALA A 631 12.44 9.99 23.96
C ALA A 631 13.67 10.53 24.70
N ALA A 632 14.89 10.30 24.19
CA ALA A 632 16.11 10.82 24.78
C ALA A 632 16.15 12.36 24.79
N VAL A 633 15.71 13.00 23.70
CA VAL A 633 15.60 14.47 23.61
C VAL A 633 14.59 15.02 24.63
N LEU A 634 13.50 14.30 24.86
CA LEU A 634 12.46 14.67 25.82
C LEU A 634 12.82 14.35 27.29
N GLY A 635 14.05 13.87 27.55
CA GLY A 635 14.52 13.58 28.90
C GLY A 635 13.98 12.28 29.51
N PHE A 636 13.45 11.36 28.71
CA PHE A 636 13.04 10.05 29.22
C PHE A 636 14.25 9.24 29.71
N PRO A 637 14.05 8.31 30.67
CA PRO A 637 15.09 7.37 31.07
C PRO A 637 15.63 6.60 29.87
N ALA A 638 16.95 6.38 29.86
CA ALA A 638 17.59 5.60 28.81
C ALA A 638 17.01 4.19 28.74
N ALA A 639 16.70 3.73 27.53
CA ALA A 639 16.23 2.38 27.31
C ALA A 639 17.26 1.35 27.79
N LYS A 640 16.77 0.26 28.39
CA LYS A 640 17.62 -0.87 28.77
C LYS A 640 18.15 -1.58 27.51
N LEU A 641 19.29 -2.26 27.65
CA LEU A 641 19.83 -3.17 26.64
C LEU A 641 18.72 -4.11 26.16
N LEU A 642 18.43 -4.08 24.86
CA LEU A 642 17.45 -4.97 24.28
C LEU A 642 18.13 -6.29 23.86
N GLY A 643 18.08 -7.27 24.76
CA GLY A 643 18.70 -8.58 24.57
C GLY A 643 17.95 -9.53 23.63
N HIS A 644 16.87 -9.12 22.98
CA HIS A 644 16.04 -9.98 22.11
C HIS A 644 15.30 -9.18 21.04
N SER A 645 14.69 -9.86 20.06
CA SER A 645 13.92 -9.23 18.99
C SER A 645 12.40 -9.41 19.10
N TYR A 646 11.90 -10.13 20.12
CA TYR A 646 10.47 -10.43 20.31
C TYR A 646 9.62 -9.20 20.71
N LEU A 647 9.39 -8.31 19.74
CA LEU A 647 8.72 -7.02 19.93
C LEU A 647 7.35 -6.93 19.23
N GLY A 648 7.04 -7.86 18.34
CA GLY A 648 5.80 -7.88 17.57
C GLY A 648 4.60 -8.43 18.37
N PRO A 649 3.48 -8.69 17.68
CA PRO A 649 2.28 -9.25 18.28
C PRO A 649 2.48 -10.69 18.76
N GLU A 650 1.69 -11.06 19.75
CA GLU A 650 1.53 -12.42 20.27
C GLU A 650 0.06 -12.81 20.17
N PHE A 651 -0.20 -14.10 20.03
CA PHE A 651 -1.54 -14.65 19.87
C PHE A 651 -1.81 -15.67 20.98
N THR A 652 -3.05 -15.69 21.41
CA THR A 652 -3.52 -16.57 22.48
C THR A 652 -3.65 -18.01 22.01
N GLN A 653 -3.66 -18.96 22.95
CA GLN A 653 -3.94 -20.37 22.65
C GLN A 653 -5.31 -20.55 21.99
N ARG A 654 -6.30 -19.71 22.33
CA ARG A 654 -7.64 -19.76 21.73
C ARG A 654 -7.63 -19.39 20.25
N GLU A 655 -6.90 -18.33 19.89
CA GLU A 655 -6.74 -17.92 18.49
C GLU A 655 -5.97 -18.98 17.69
N ALA A 656 -4.91 -19.54 18.27
CA ALA A 656 -4.17 -20.65 17.68
C ALA A 656 -5.05 -21.88 17.39
N GLU A 657 -5.84 -22.31 18.38
CA GLU A 657 -6.75 -23.45 18.24
C GLU A 657 -7.88 -23.17 17.23
N ALA A 658 -8.42 -21.94 17.23
CA ALA A 658 -9.45 -21.52 16.29
C ALA A 658 -8.96 -21.59 14.84
N ALA A 659 -7.73 -21.13 14.56
CA ALA A 659 -7.14 -21.21 13.23
C ALA A 659 -6.95 -22.66 12.77
N LEU A 660 -6.50 -23.56 13.66
CA LEU A 660 -6.35 -24.99 13.36
C LEU A 660 -7.71 -25.65 13.08
N LYS A 661 -8.73 -25.39 13.92
CA LYS A 661 -10.10 -25.88 13.72
C LYS A 661 -10.70 -25.38 12.41
N HIS A 662 -10.53 -24.09 12.11
CA HIS A 662 -11.04 -23.48 10.90
C HIS A 662 -10.46 -24.12 9.64
N ALA A 663 -9.18 -24.49 9.67
CA ALA A 663 -8.51 -25.16 8.56
C ALA A 663 -8.78 -26.67 8.48
N GLY A 664 -9.50 -27.25 9.44
CA GLY A 664 -9.75 -28.70 9.49
C GLY A 664 -8.48 -29.53 9.66
N LEU A 665 -7.45 -28.99 10.30
CA LEU A 665 -6.21 -29.73 10.59
C LEU A 665 -6.40 -30.65 11.79
N ASP A 666 -5.91 -31.88 11.71
CA ASP A 666 -5.77 -32.74 12.88
C ASP A 666 -4.61 -32.23 13.75
N TYR A 667 -4.92 -31.90 15.00
CA TYR A 667 -3.94 -31.44 15.97
C TYR A 667 -4.18 -32.06 17.34
N ARG A 668 -3.11 -32.09 18.13
CA ARG A 668 -3.17 -32.44 19.55
C ARG A 668 -2.57 -31.34 20.40
N ARG A 669 -3.13 -31.14 21.58
CA ARG A 669 -2.53 -30.30 22.62
C ARG A 669 -1.53 -31.12 23.42
N THR A 670 -0.38 -30.55 23.77
CA THR A 670 0.62 -31.20 24.63
C THR A 670 1.12 -30.28 25.74
N GLY A 671 1.40 -30.86 26.91
CA GLY A 671 2.07 -30.17 28.01
C GLY A 671 3.60 -30.11 27.86
N SER A 672 4.17 -30.83 26.89
CA SER A 672 5.62 -30.97 26.72
C SER A 672 6.09 -30.62 25.29
N VAL A 673 5.55 -29.52 24.73
CA VAL A 673 5.76 -29.15 23.32
C VAL A 673 7.24 -29.09 22.90
N ALA A 674 8.13 -28.62 23.77
CA ALA A 674 9.58 -28.61 23.51
C ALA A 674 10.17 -30.02 23.36
N CYS A 675 9.81 -30.94 24.26
CA CYS A 675 10.31 -32.33 24.24
C CYS A 675 9.80 -33.08 23.01
N GLU A 676 8.49 -32.98 22.72
CA GLU A 676 7.91 -33.65 21.56
C GLU A 676 8.42 -33.10 20.24
N THR A 677 8.56 -31.78 20.14
CA THR A 677 9.15 -31.15 18.94
C THR A 677 10.61 -31.54 18.78
N ALA A 678 11.40 -31.62 19.86
CA ALA A 678 12.77 -32.10 19.81
C ALA A 678 12.85 -33.55 19.29
N ARG A 679 11.93 -34.42 19.71
CA ARG A 679 11.84 -35.81 19.20
C ARG A 679 11.48 -35.85 17.72
N LEU A 680 10.57 -34.99 17.25
CA LEU A 680 10.24 -34.88 15.83
C LEU A 680 11.45 -34.44 15.00
N LEU A 681 12.15 -33.39 15.45
CA LEU A 681 13.36 -32.90 14.81
C LEU A 681 14.45 -33.97 14.78
N ALA A 682 14.73 -34.63 15.90
CA ALA A 682 15.78 -35.66 16.01
C ALA A 682 15.52 -36.89 15.12
N LYS A 683 14.25 -37.13 14.73
CA LYS A 683 13.83 -38.15 13.76
C LYS A 683 13.90 -37.66 12.30
N GLY A 684 14.47 -36.49 12.03
CA GLY A 684 14.58 -35.90 10.69
C GLY A 684 13.37 -35.08 10.26
N GLY A 685 12.45 -34.74 11.18
CA GLY A 685 11.30 -33.90 10.87
C GLY A 685 11.67 -32.43 10.59
N VAL A 686 10.94 -31.79 9.68
CA VAL A 686 10.97 -30.34 9.46
C VAL A 686 9.71 -29.71 10.05
N VAL A 687 9.92 -28.83 11.03
CA VAL A 687 8.84 -28.28 11.86
C VAL A 687 8.65 -26.80 11.59
N CYS A 688 7.43 -26.43 11.22
CA CYS A 688 6.97 -25.05 11.20
C CYS A 688 6.61 -24.62 12.63
N TRP A 689 7.35 -23.68 13.19
CA TRP A 689 7.30 -23.27 14.59
C TRP A 689 6.80 -21.84 14.75
N CYS A 690 5.66 -21.68 15.42
CA CYS A 690 5.01 -20.40 15.68
C CYS A 690 4.69 -20.26 17.18
N GLN A 691 5.47 -19.43 17.89
CA GLN A 691 5.40 -19.26 19.34
C GLN A 691 5.54 -17.80 19.78
N GLY A 692 4.81 -17.42 20.84
CA GLY A 692 4.95 -16.15 21.55
C GLY A 692 4.92 -14.90 20.65
N ARG A 693 5.56 -13.84 21.16
CA ARG A 693 5.73 -12.57 20.43
C ARG A 693 6.62 -12.74 19.20
N MET A 694 6.15 -12.19 18.09
CA MET A 694 6.89 -12.18 16.82
C MET A 694 8.22 -11.40 16.93
N GLU A 695 9.24 -11.89 16.23
CA GLU A 695 10.51 -11.17 16.10
C GLU A 695 10.42 -9.95 15.16
N PHE A 696 11.07 -8.84 15.54
CA PHE A 696 11.19 -7.63 14.73
C PHE A 696 12.50 -7.63 13.95
N GLY A 697 12.42 -7.38 12.64
CA GLY A 697 13.55 -7.41 11.71
C GLY A 697 13.52 -8.63 10.78
N PRO A 698 14.42 -8.68 9.79
CA PRO A 698 14.30 -9.60 8.64
C PRO A 698 14.68 -11.06 8.93
N ARG A 699 15.14 -11.38 10.14
CA ARG A 699 15.58 -12.74 10.52
C ARG A 699 14.53 -13.38 11.42
N ALA A 700 14.16 -14.63 11.14
CA ALA A 700 13.47 -15.45 12.12
C ALA A 700 14.45 -15.91 13.19
N LEU A 701 14.03 -15.78 14.44
CA LEU A 701 14.88 -15.91 15.62
C LEU A 701 14.20 -16.80 16.68
N GLY A 702 13.46 -17.82 16.24
CA GLY A 702 12.84 -18.81 17.11
C GLY A 702 11.39 -18.54 17.50
N ALA A 703 10.74 -17.49 16.98
CA ALA A 703 9.31 -17.25 17.19
C ALA A 703 8.46 -17.58 15.96
N ARG A 704 8.95 -17.29 14.75
CA ARG A 704 8.28 -17.65 13.47
C ARG A 704 9.28 -18.34 12.54
N SER A 705 9.61 -19.59 12.85
CA SER A 705 10.77 -20.30 12.29
C SER A 705 10.40 -21.63 11.65
N ILE A 706 11.11 -22.04 10.60
CA ILE A 706 11.17 -23.43 10.14
C ILE A 706 12.43 -24.03 10.76
N LEU A 707 12.25 -25.12 11.50
CA LEU A 707 13.28 -25.77 12.28
C LEU A 707 13.57 -27.15 11.72
N ALA A 708 14.84 -27.55 11.71
CA ALA A 708 15.26 -28.88 11.26
C ALA A 708 16.52 -29.37 11.97
N ASP A 709 16.77 -30.69 11.89
CA ASP A 709 17.99 -31.32 12.37
C ASP A 709 19.19 -30.95 11.49
N PRO A 710 20.24 -30.31 12.04
CA PRO A 710 21.36 -29.85 11.24
C PRO A 710 22.41 -30.94 10.91
N ARG A 711 22.30 -32.14 11.48
CA ARG A 711 23.31 -33.21 11.39
C ARG A 711 23.31 -33.95 10.05
N GLN A 712 22.20 -33.95 9.34
CA GLN A 712 22.03 -34.66 8.06
C GLN A 712 22.32 -33.75 6.88
N VAL A 713 23.10 -34.20 5.90
CA VAL A 713 23.48 -33.38 4.74
C VAL A 713 22.29 -33.10 3.82
N GLU A 714 21.37 -34.06 3.70
CA GLU A 714 20.16 -34.01 2.89
C GLU A 714 19.18 -32.95 3.40
N MET A 715 19.26 -32.59 4.68
CA MET A 715 18.38 -31.60 5.29
C MET A 715 18.52 -30.22 4.65
N HIS A 716 19.73 -29.85 4.22
CA HIS A 716 19.96 -28.60 3.50
C HIS A 716 19.14 -28.54 2.20
N ALA A 717 19.15 -29.63 1.42
CA ALA A 717 18.40 -29.71 0.18
C ALA A 717 16.89 -29.74 0.45
N ARG A 718 16.45 -30.51 1.44
CA ARG A 718 15.04 -30.62 1.83
C ARG A 718 14.44 -29.28 2.25
N VAL A 719 15.10 -28.55 3.16
CA VAL A 719 14.61 -27.24 3.61
C VAL A 719 14.64 -26.22 2.48
N ASN A 720 15.62 -26.26 1.57
CA ASN A 720 15.62 -25.36 0.41
C ASN A 720 14.46 -25.66 -0.58
N ARG A 721 14.04 -26.93 -0.74
CA ARG A 721 12.83 -27.28 -1.52
C ARG A 721 11.56 -26.74 -0.87
N ILE A 722 11.39 -26.91 0.45
CA ILE A 722 10.26 -26.31 1.20
C ILE A 722 10.19 -24.80 0.98
N LYS A 723 11.34 -24.14 0.90
CA LYS A 723 11.46 -22.69 0.71
C LYS A 723 11.30 -22.24 -0.74
N ASP A 724 11.14 -23.17 -1.69
CA ASP A 724 11.09 -22.92 -3.13
C ASP A 724 12.17 -21.93 -3.59
N ARG A 725 13.44 -22.25 -3.30
CA ARG A 725 14.58 -21.38 -3.63
C ARG A 725 15.81 -22.19 -4.02
N GLU A 726 16.87 -21.50 -4.43
CA GLU A 726 18.07 -22.14 -4.94
C GLU A 726 18.74 -23.05 -3.90
N SER A 727 19.09 -24.27 -4.32
CA SER A 727 19.58 -25.36 -3.45
C SER A 727 20.90 -25.07 -2.73
N TRP A 728 21.67 -24.08 -3.18
CA TRP A 728 22.96 -23.68 -2.61
C TRP A 728 22.83 -22.56 -1.56
N ARG A 729 21.64 -22.01 -1.32
CA ARG A 729 21.47 -20.94 -0.34
C ARG A 729 21.66 -21.46 1.09
N PRO A 730 22.56 -20.84 1.88
CA PRO A 730 22.90 -21.35 3.19
C PRO A 730 21.81 -21.07 4.24
N PHE A 731 21.85 -21.86 5.31
CA PHE A 731 21.07 -21.65 6.54
C PHE A 731 21.96 -21.19 7.71
N GLY A 732 21.34 -20.78 8.81
CA GLY A 732 22.04 -20.43 10.05
C GLY A 732 21.54 -21.29 11.20
N PRO A 733 22.37 -21.58 12.21
CA PRO A 733 21.93 -22.33 13.38
C PRO A 733 21.43 -21.42 14.50
N SER A 734 20.46 -21.90 15.26
CA SER A 734 20.21 -21.42 16.63
C SER A 734 20.93 -22.32 17.61
N ILE A 735 21.75 -21.76 18.49
CA ILE A 735 22.61 -22.47 19.45
C ILE A 735 22.31 -22.02 20.88
N LEU A 736 22.39 -22.93 21.85
CA LEU A 736 22.28 -22.57 23.26
C LEU A 736 23.36 -21.56 23.66
N ALA A 737 22.94 -20.49 24.33
CA ALA A 737 23.87 -19.49 24.86
C ALA A 737 24.91 -20.16 25.79
N GLY A 738 26.17 -19.74 25.65
CA GLY A 738 27.32 -20.28 26.38
C GLY A 738 28.00 -21.47 25.70
N ARG A 739 27.41 -22.08 24.66
CA ARG A 739 28.01 -23.18 23.88
C ARG A 739 28.73 -22.73 22.61
N GLU A 740 28.65 -21.46 22.24
CA GLU A 740 29.18 -20.93 20.98
C GLU A 740 30.69 -21.14 20.84
N LYS A 741 31.43 -20.98 21.95
CA LYS A 741 32.89 -21.15 22.00
C LYS A 741 33.34 -22.55 21.64
N ASP A 742 32.49 -23.57 21.81
CA ASP A 742 32.82 -24.97 21.52
C ASP A 742 32.68 -25.28 20.02
N TRP A 743 31.96 -24.43 19.28
CA TRP A 743 31.59 -24.63 17.88
C TRP A 743 32.26 -23.63 16.94
N PHE A 744 32.45 -22.37 17.35
CA PHE A 744 32.92 -21.29 16.50
C PHE A 744 34.23 -20.65 16.99
N LYS A 745 35.07 -20.21 16.04
CA LYS A 745 36.28 -19.42 16.31
C LYS A 745 35.90 -17.96 16.54
N GLY A 746 36.48 -17.32 17.55
CA GLY A 746 36.14 -15.93 17.90
C GLY A 746 34.69 -15.76 18.35
N ALA A 747 34.11 -16.82 18.92
CA ALA A 747 32.73 -16.84 19.38
C ALA A 747 32.44 -15.73 20.39
N PHE A 748 31.22 -15.24 20.33
CA PHE A 748 30.65 -14.27 21.26
C PHE A 748 29.13 -14.42 21.22
N ASP A 749 28.43 -13.68 22.08
CA ASP A 749 26.97 -13.64 22.12
C ASP A 749 26.39 -12.99 20.84
N SER A 750 26.04 -13.81 19.85
CA SER A 750 25.52 -13.39 18.55
C SER A 750 24.01 -13.63 18.49
N ARG A 751 23.22 -12.72 19.05
CA ARG A 751 21.77 -12.93 19.26
C ARG A 751 20.88 -12.83 18.01
N PHE A 752 21.37 -12.24 16.92
CA PHE A 752 20.50 -11.80 15.81
C PHE A 752 20.88 -12.38 14.44
N MET A 753 21.77 -13.38 14.37
CA MET A 753 22.25 -13.93 13.09
C MET A 753 22.87 -12.87 12.16
N LEU A 754 23.66 -11.93 12.70
CA LEU A 754 24.26 -10.82 11.93
C LEU A 754 25.77 -10.94 11.74
N PHE A 755 26.35 -12.11 12.06
CA PHE A 755 27.78 -12.38 11.93
C PHE A 755 28.03 -13.76 11.33
N ALA A 756 28.90 -13.83 10.31
CA ALA A 756 29.42 -15.10 9.79
C ALA A 756 30.67 -15.50 10.57
N LEU A 757 30.59 -16.56 11.38
CA LEU A 757 31.67 -17.05 12.23
C LEU A 757 32.25 -18.36 11.68
N PRO A 758 33.59 -18.51 11.62
CA PRO A 758 34.23 -19.78 11.22
C PRO A 758 33.97 -20.88 12.24
N PHE A 759 33.71 -22.11 11.79
CA PHE A 759 33.69 -23.26 12.68
C PHE A 759 35.08 -23.57 13.26
N ARG A 760 35.10 -24.17 14.45
CA ARG A 760 36.27 -24.89 14.96
C ARG A 760 36.51 -26.16 14.14
N SER A 761 37.76 -26.65 14.20
CA SER A 761 38.15 -27.87 13.47
C SER A 761 37.21 -29.04 13.79
N GLY A 762 36.81 -29.78 12.76
CA GLY A 762 35.91 -30.95 12.86
C GLY A 762 34.42 -30.64 13.10
N ARG A 763 34.06 -29.49 13.69
CA ARG A 763 32.66 -29.17 14.06
C ARG A 763 31.72 -29.03 12.88
N ALA A 764 32.18 -28.45 11.77
CA ALA A 764 31.36 -28.30 10.55
C ALA A 764 30.86 -29.65 10.00
N LYS A 765 31.66 -30.73 10.14
CA LYS A 765 31.28 -32.08 9.69
C LYS A 765 30.15 -32.71 10.51
N GLN A 766 29.96 -32.25 11.76
CA GLN A 766 28.89 -32.74 12.64
C GLN A 766 27.53 -32.12 12.32
N VAL A 767 27.52 -30.95 11.65
CA VAL A 767 26.30 -30.17 11.38
C VAL A 767 26.30 -29.63 9.93
N PRO A 768 26.44 -30.51 8.92
CA PRO A 768 26.65 -30.12 7.53
C PRO A 768 25.52 -29.23 6.97
N ALA A 769 24.29 -29.35 7.47
CA ALA A 769 23.15 -28.59 6.91
C ALA A 769 23.20 -27.07 7.21
N VAL A 770 24.02 -26.66 8.18
CA VAL A 770 24.21 -25.25 8.56
C VAL A 770 25.64 -24.78 8.31
N ALA A 771 26.50 -25.62 7.75
CA ALA A 771 27.85 -25.26 7.35
C ALA A 771 27.85 -24.59 5.98
N HIS A 772 28.47 -23.41 5.90
CA HIS A 772 28.63 -22.70 4.63
C HIS A 772 29.85 -23.26 3.89
N VAL A 773 29.88 -23.07 2.57
CA VAL A 773 30.95 -23.59 1.69
C VAL A 773 32.35 -23.09 2.08
N ASP A 774 32.44 -21.91 2.70
CA ASP A 774 33.68 -21.30 3.19
C ASP A 774 34.05 -21.72 4.63
N GLY A 775 33.35 -22.70 5.20
CA GLY A 775 33.59 -23.21 6.55
C GLY A 775 33.06 -22.29 7.66
N THR A 776 32.22 -21.31 7.32
CA THR A 776 31.56 -20.43 8.30
C THR A 776 30.11 -20.84 8.56
N SER A 777 29.48 -20.21 9.55
CA SER A 777 28.03 -20.19 9.71
C SER A 777 27.57 -18.90 10.39
N ARG A 778 26.25 -18.70 10.46
CA ARG A 778 25.60 -17.49 10.97
C ARG A 778 24.77 -17.83 12.22
N PRO A 779 25.38 -17.97 13.41
CA PRO A 779 24.66 -18.44 14.59
C PRO A 779 23.76 -17.38 15.23
N GLN A 780 22.67 -17.85 15.82
CA GLN A 780 21.86 -17.18 16.83
C GLN A 780 22.14 -17.78 18.21
N SER A 781 22.65 -16.99 19.14
CA SER A 781 22.71 -17.33 20.57
C SER A 781 21.33 -17.24 21.19
N VAL A 782 20.83 -18.35 21.75
CA VAL A 782 19.50 -18.45 22.36
C VAL A 782 19.65 -18.48 23.88
N HIS A 783 19.18 -17.43 24.55
CA HIS A 783 19.19 -17.32 26.00
C HIS A 783 17.84 -17.72 26.59
N ARG A 784 17.86 -18.31 27.80
CA ARG A 784 16.67 -18.80 28.49
C ARG A 784 15.74 -17.69 28.94
N ASP A 785 16.27 -16.55 29.36
CA ASP A 785 15.52 -15.37 29.80
C ASP A 785 14.78 -14.69 28.64
N ALA A 786 15.37 -14.68 27.44
CA ALA A 786 14.79 -14.09 26.25
C ALA A 786 13.74 -14.98 25.56
N SER A 787 13.99 -16.30 25.47
CA SER A 787 13.07 -17.25 24.84
C SER A 787 13.07 -18.60 25.56
N PRO A 788 12.37 -18.72 26.70
CA PRO A 788 12.43 -19.91 27.54
C PRO A 788 12.03 -21.19 26.81
N LEU A 789 10.97 -21.13 25.99
CA LEU A 789 10.45 -22.29 25.27
C LEU A 789 11.37 -22.73 24.14
N TYR A 790 11.94 -21.79 23.38
CA TYR A 790 12.87 -22.11 22.29
C TYR A 790 14.20 -22.62 22.84
N HIS A 791 14.68 -22.05 23.94
CA HIS A 791 15.83 -22.58 24.67
C HIS A 791 15.57 -24.00 25.17
N ALA A 792 14.39 -24.27 25.76
CA ALA A 792 14.01 -25.61 26.21
C ALA A 792 13.98 -26.60 25.05
N LEU A 793 13.44 -26.22 23.88
CA LEU A 793 13.45 -27.06 22.67
C LEU A 793 14.87 -27.48 22.27
N ILE A 794 15.80 -26.52 22.17
CA ILE A 794 17.19 -26.83 21.80
C ILE A 794 17.87 -27.65 22.90
N THR A 795 17.53 -27.42 24.17
CA THR A 795 18.03 -28.21 25.31
C THR A 795 17.58 -29.67 25.22
N GLU A 796 16.30 -29.93 24.93
CA GLU A 796 15.78 -31.28 24.74
C GLU A 796 16.39 -31.94 23.50
N PHE A 797 16.56 -31.20 22.41
CA PHE A 797 17.26 -31.70 21.23
C PHE A 797 18.73 -32.07 21.54
N HIS A 798 19.41 -31.24 22.33
CA HIS A 798 20.78 -31.50 22.78
C HIS A 798 20.88 -32.80 23.60
N LYS A 799 19.93 -33.04 24.53
CA LYS A 799 19.88 -34.28 25.31
C LYS A 799 19.72 -35.52 24.41
N LEU A 800 18.94 -35.41 23.34
CA LEU A 800 18.68 -36.52 22.42
C LEU A 800 19.82 -36.78 21.44
N THR A 801 20.59 -35.75 21.07
CA THR A 801 21.49 -35.82 19.90
C THR A 801 22.95 -35.52 20.19
N GLY A 802 23.26 -34.98 21.38
CA GLY A 802 24.58 -34.43 21.71
C GLY A 802 24.91 -33.11 21.00
N VAL A 803 23.99 -32.56 20.19
CA VAL A 803 24.20 -31.32 19.42
C VAL A 803 23.36 -30.16 20.00
N PRO A 804 23.97 -29.07 20.49
CA PRO A 804 23.27 -27.97 21.16
C PRO A 804 22.76 -26.91 20.18
N LEU A 805 22.50 -27.28 18.93
CA LEU A 805 22.07 -26.35 17.89
C LEU A 805 21.06 -26.97 16.92
N LEU A 806 20.19 -26.13 16.38
CA LEU A 806 19.17 -26.47 15.38
C LEU A 806 19.37 -25.63 14.11
N LEU A 807 19.03 -26.18 12.95
CA LEU A 807 18.85 -25.36 11.75
C LEU A 807 17.63 -24.45 11.96
N ASN A 808 17.81 -23.16 11.73
CA ASN A 808 16.74 -22.17 11.81
C ASN A 808 16.67 -21.33 10.53
N THR A 809 15.48 -21.25 9.94
CA THR A 809 15.19 -20.35 8.83
C THR A 809 13.81 -19.71 8.97
N SER A 810 13.56 -18.66 8.19
CA SER A 810 12.30 -17.92 8.24
C SER A 810 11.09 -18.76 7.82
N PHE A 811 10.02 -18.67 8.60
CA PHE A 811 8.74 -19.31 8.29
C PHE A 811 7.93 -18.45 7.33
N ASN A 812 8.05 -18.74 6.04
CA ASN A 812 7.38 -18.10 4.91
C ASN A 812 7.61 -18.87 3.61
N ARG A 813 6.75 -18.71 2.60
CA ARG A 813 7.04 -19.19 1.23
C ARG A 813 7.85 -18.17 0.44
N ARG A 814 8.24 -18.54 -0.78
CA ARG A 814 8.90 -17.63 -1.71
C ARG A 814 8.00 -16.42 -1.98
N GLY A 815 8.59 -15.22 -1.94
CA GLY A 815 7.88 -13.96 -2.19
C GLY A 815 7.07 -13.41 -1.02
N GLU A 816 6.80 -14.21 0.02
CA GLU A 816 5.98 -13.79 1.16
C GLU A 816 6.82 -13.24 2.33
N PRO A 817 6.26 -12.36 3.19
CA PRO A 817 6.82 -12.01 4.50
C PRO A 817 6.80 -13.18 5.49
N ILE A 818 7.59 -13.10 6.57
CA ILE A 818 7.49 -14.03 7.72
C ILE A 818 6.04 -14.03 8.23
N VAL A 819 5.47 -15.22 8.48
CA VAL A 819 4.10 -15.37 8.99
C VAL A 819 3.89 -14.60 10.30
N CYS A 820 2.75 -13.93 10.45
CA CYS A 820 2.45 -13.16 11.65
C CYS A 820 1.41 -13.89 12.50
N THR A 821 0.21 -14.10 11.96
CA THR A 821 -0.95 -14.64 12.68
C THR A 821 -0.99 -16.18 12.68
N PRO A 822 -1.80 -16.81 13.56
CA PRO A 822 -2.13 -18.23 13.48
C PRO A 822 -2.60 -18.68 12.10
N GLU A 823 -3.48 -17.90 11.46
CA GLU A 823 -4.01 -18.18 10.13
C GLU A 823 -2.91 -18.12 9.07
N ASP A 824 -2.03 -17.10 9.12
CA ASP A 824 -0.86 -17.03 8.25
C ASP A 824 0.02 -18.29 8.39
N ALA A 825 0.25 -18.75 9.63
CA ALA A 825 1.07 -19.93 9.90
C ALA A 825 0.44 -21.21 9.36
N VAL A 826 -0.88 -21.37 9.51
CA VAL A 826 -1.64 -22.50 8.97
C VAL A 826 -1.65 -22.49 7.44
N GLU A 827 -1.98 -21.35 6.82
CA GLU A 827 -1.99 -21.21 5.36
C GLU A 827 -0.59 -21.50 4.77
N CYS A 828 0.45 -20.95 5.39
CA CYS A 828 1.83 -21.14 4.96
C CYS A 828 2.27 -22.61 5.11
N PHE A 829 1.93 -23.28 6.22
CA PHE A 829 2.20 -24.69 6.44
C PHE A 829 1.50 -25.58 5.41
N LEU A 830 0.22 -25.35 5.15
CA LEU A 830 -0.56 -26.10 4.16
C LEU A 830 0.07 -25.97 2.76
N GLY A 831 0.56 -24.79 2.41
CA GLY A 831 1.29 -24.51 1.18
C GLY A 831 2.73 -25.04 1.11
N MET A 832 3.24 -25.71 2.15
CA MET A 832 4.57 -26.34 2.21
C MET A 832 4.43 -27.87 2.30
N PRO A 833 4.31 -28.59 1.16
CA PRO A 833 4.02 -30.04 1.17
C PRO A 833 5.09 -30.86 1.88
N ASP A 834 6.35 -30.46 1.80
CA ASP A 834 7.50 -31.16 2.39
C ASP A 834 7.71 -30.90 3.90
N ALA A 835 6.91 -30.04 4.53
CA ALA A 835 6.95 -29.77 5.97
C ALA A 835 6.11 -30.80 6.75
N ASP A 836 6.66 -31.36 7.83
CA ASP A 836 6.09 -32.52 8.53
C ASP A 836 5.06 -32.15 9.61
N ALA A 837 5.29 -31.02 10.29
CA ALA A 837 4.44 -30.59 11.39
C ALA A 837 4.38 -29.07 11.51
N LEU A 838 3.22 -28.58 11.97
CA LEU A 838 3.03 -27.23 12.46
C LEU A 838 2.89 -27.27 13.97
N VAL A 839 3.75 -26.53 14.66
CA VAL A 839 3.68 -26.31 16.09
C VAL A 839 3.23 -24.87 16.32
N LEU A 840 2.02 -24.72 16.85
CA LEU A 840 1.35 -23.44 17.04
C LEU A 840 0.86 -23.35 18.49
N GLY A 841 1.54 -22.55 19.31
CA GLY A 841 1.30 -22.57 20.75
C GLY A 841 1.54 -23.98 21.35
N PRO A 842 0.65 -24.50 22.21
CA PRO A 842 0.77 -25.83 22.79
C PRO A 842 0.30 -26.96 21.84
N PHE A 843 -0.06 -26.63 20.59
CA PHE A 843 -0.64 -27.59 19.66
C PHE A 843 0.41 -28.07 18.66
N ILE A 844 0.39 -29.38 18.39
CA ILE A 844 1.15 -30.00 17.31
C ILE A 844 0.13 -30.52 16.31
N ALA A 845 0.07 -29.89 15.15
CA ALA A 845 -0.66 -30.36 14.00
C ALA A 845 0.32 -31.11 13.10
N ARG A 846 -0.08 -32.31 12.67
CA ARG A 846 0.62 -33.02 11.60
C ARG A 846 -0.14 -32.80 10.32
N ARG A 847 0.56 -32.87 9.20
CA ARG A 847 -0.14 -33.04 7.94
C ARG A 847 -0.96 -34.33 8.09
N PRO A 848 -2.27 -34.31 7.78
CA PRO A 848 -3.01 -35.56 7.65
C PRO A 848 -2.17 -36.46 6.75
N ALA A 849 -1.91 -37.71 7.13
CA ALA A 849 -1.38 -38.68 6.19
C ALA A 849 -2.21 -38.49 4.93
N ALA A 850 -1.56 -38.21 3.80
CA ALA A 850 -2.28 -37.91 2.57
C ALA A 850 -3.39 -38.96 2.46
N ARG A 851 -4.65 -38.55 2.57
CA ARG A 851 -5.72 -39.37 2.06
C ARG A 851 -5.42 -39.39 0.57
N GLU A 852 -4.64 -40.39 0.15
CA GLU A 852 -4.39 -40.74 -1.24
C GLU A 852 -5.73 -40.99 -1.97
N ALA A 853 -6.83 -41.07 -1.24
CA ALA A 853 -8.20 -41.18 -1.72
C ALA A 853 -8.83 -39.86 -2.26
N SER A 854 -8.10 -38.95 -2.94
CA SER A 854 -8.81 -37.85 -3.61
C SER A 854 -8.26 -37.34 -4.94
N SER A 855 -7.12 -37.78 -5.48
CA SER A 855 -6.69 -37.30 -6.80
C SER A 855 -7.22 -38.18 -7.94
N ALA A 856 -7.24 -39.51 -7.78
CA ALA A 856 -7.70 -40.41 -8.84
C ALA A 856 -9.19 -40.22 -9.17
N GLU A 857 -10.05 -40.13 -8.15
CA GLU A 857 -11.49 -39.91 -8.36
C GLU A 857 -11.77 -38.51 -8.93
N GLU A 858 -11.13 -37.46 -8.40
CA GLU A 858 -11.30 -36.09 -8.94
C GLU A 858 -10.79 -35.97 -10.39
N CYS A 859 -9.65 -36.59 -10.72
CA CYS A 859 -9.15 -36.66 -12.09
C CYS A 859 -10.07 -37.48 -13.01
N ALA A 860 -10.63 -38.59 -12.52
CA ALA A 860 -11.61 -39.38 -13.27
C ALA A 860 -12.91 -38.59 -13.53
N LEU A 861 -13.41 -37.86 -12.52
CA LEU A 861 -14.56 -36.96 -12.65
C LEU A 861 -14.25 -35.79 -13.61
N ALA A 862 -13.03 -35.27 -13.61
CA ALA A 862 -12.63 -34.19 -14.51
C ALA A 862 -12.62 -34.63 -15.99
N ALA A 863 -12.33 -35.91 -16.26
CA ALA A 863 -12.31 -36.47 -17.61
C ALA A 863 -13.71 -36.71 -18.20
N LEU A 864 -14.78 -36.68 -17.39
CA LEU A 864 -16.14 -36.87 -17.88
C LEU A 864 -16.57 -35.73 -18.82
N PRO A 865 -17.39 -36.00 -19.86
CA PRO A 865 -17.93 -34.95 -20.73
C PRO A 865 -18.78 -33.94 -19.94
N GLY A 866 -18.89 -32.74 -20.49
CA GLY A 866 -19.61 -31.61 -19.90
C GLY A 866 -20.73 -31.08 -20.81
N GLY A 867 -21.48 -30.11 -20.31
CA GLY A 867 -22.56 -29.44 -21.06
C GLY A 867 -23.80 -29.09 -20.25
N ARG A 868 -23.89 -29.58 -19.00
CA ARG A 868 -24.97 -29.26 -18.06
C ARG A 868 -24.48 -28.35 -16.92
N ARG A 869 -25.43 -27.76 -16.20
CA ARG A 869 -25.20 -26.84 -15.09
C ARG A 869 -25.79 -27.40 -13.79
N LEU A 870 -24.96 -27.50 -12.76
CA LEU A 870 -25.39 -27.84 -11.40
C LEU A 870 -25.73 -26.55 -10.64
N MET A 871 -26.96 -26.44 -10.16
CA MET A 871 -27.37 -25.39 -9.23
C MET A 871 -27.34 -25.97 -7.81
N LEU A 872 -26.32 -25.58 -7.04
CA LEU A 872 -26.04 -26.11 -5.71
C LEU A 872 -26.38 -25.08 -4.62
N ARG A 873 -27.25 -25.46 -3.67
CA ARG A 873 -27.48 -24.67 -2.45
C ARG A 873 -26.65 -25.20 -1.29
N LEU A 874 -25.90 -24.29 -0.65
CA LEU A 874 -25.02 -24.60 0.48
C LEU A 874 -25.60 -24.21 1.84
N SER A 875 -26.34 -23.10 1.89
CA SER A 875 -26.74 -22.44 3.12
C SER A 875 -28.23 -22.07 3.09
N ALA A 876 -28.89 -22.22 4.23
CA ALA A 876 -30.23 -21.66 4.49
C ALA A 876 -30.16 -20.27 5.16
N ARG A 877 -28.95 -19.75 5.41
CA ARG A 877 -28.69 -18.48 6.10
C ARG A 877 -28.36 -17.34 5.13
N CYS A 878 -28.72 -16.12 5.51
CA CYS A 878 -28.40 -14.88 4.78
C CYS A 878 -28.04 -13.76 5.77
N ASP A 879 -27.27 -12.76 5.33
CA ASP A 879 -26.94 -11.57 6.14
C ASP A 879 -27.96 -10.42 5.98
N THR A 880 -28.99 -10.62 5.16
CA THR A 880 -30.12 -9.70 4.92
C THR A 880 -31.44 -10.33 5.39
N ASP A 881 -32.37 -9.50 5.88
CA ASP A 881 -33.77 -9.89 6.13
C ASP A 881 -34.68 -9.18 5.14
N CYS A 882 -34.61 -9.57 3.87
CA CYS A 882 -35.38 -8.91 2.83
C CYS A 882 -36.89 -9.09 3.03
N GLU A 883 -37.68 -8.04 2.79
CA GLU A 883 -39.15 -8.03 3.00
C GLU A 883 -39.91 -9.13 2.22
N HIS A 884 -39.33 -9.64 1.12
CA HIS A 884 -39.90 -10.64 0.19
C HIS A 884 -39.04 -11.91 0.12
N CYS A 885 -38.21 -12.18 1.14
CA CYS A 885 -37.15 -13.18 1.05
C CYS A 885 -37.70 -14.61 0.86
N THR A 886 -37.32 -15.23 -0.25
CA THR A 886 -37.61 -16.64 -0.61
C THR A 886 -36.72 -17.65 0.12
N LEU A 887 -36.06 -17.26 1.22
CA LEU A 887 -35.40 -18.18 2.16
C LEU A 887 -36.26 -18.48 3.37
N ARG A 888 -37.33 -17.71 3.62
CA ARG A 888 -38.18 -17.88 4.80
C ARG A 888 -38.92 -19.21 4.79
N ASP A 889 -39.30 -19.68 3.61
CA ASP A 889 -39.85 -21.03 3.34
C ASP A 889 -38.86 -22.16 3.71
N LEU A 890 -37.56 -21.85 3.82
CA LEU A 890 -36.48 -22.82 4.03
C LEU A 890 -35.74 -22.62 5.37
N SER A 891 -36.16 -21.64 6.17
CA SER A 891 -35.56 -21.29 7.46
C SER A 891 -35.47 -22.45 8.46
N HIS A 892 -36.27 -23.50 8.27
CA HIS A 892 -36.26 -24.71 9.08
C HIS A 892 -35.19 -25.74 8.69
N ARG A 893 -34.48 -25.55 7.56
CA ARG A 893 -33.44 -26.47 7.07
C ARG A 893 -32.06 -26.10 7.59
N ARG A 894 -31.18 -27.10 7.69
CA ARG A 894 -29.78 -26.95 8.11
C ARG A 894 -28.88 -26.69 6.91
N ASP A 895 -27.75 -26.01 7.15
CA ASP A 895 -26.70 -25.83 6.14
C ASP A 895 -26.05 -27.17 5.78
N ARG A 896 -25.60 -27.29 4.53
CA ARG A 896 -24.92 -28.49 4.04
C ARG A 896 -23.54 -28.63 4.70
N SER A 897 -23.14 -29.86 5.02
CA SER A 897 -21.77 -30.14 5.47
C SER A 897 -20.78 -30.04 4.30
N PHE A 898 -19.47 -29.92 4.60
CA PHE A 898 -18.45 -29.88 3.55
C PHE A 898 -18.40 -31.19 2.75
N ASP A 899 -18.55 -32.33 3.43
CA ASP A 899 -18.53 -33.65 2.80
C ASP A 899 -19.77 -33.87 1.91
N ASP A 900 -20.95 -33.43 2.35
CA ASP A 900 -22.17 -33.56 1.54
C ASP A 900 -22.16 -32.61 0.34
N ALA A 901 -21.49 -31.45 0.46
CA ALA A 901 -21.24 -30.57 -0.68
C ALA A 901 -20.27 -31.21 -1.69
N LEU A 902 -19.23 -31.91 -1.24
CA LEU A 902 -18.32 -32.65 -2.12
C LEU A 902 -19.03 -33.82 -2.83
N LYS A 903 -19.87 -34.58 -2.12
CA LYS A 903 -20.67 -35.64 -2.74
C LYS A 903 -21.57 -35.10 -3.84
N ALA A 904 -22.24 -33.98 -3.58
CA ALA A 904 -23.09 -33.31 -4.56
C ALA A 904 -22.33 -32.82 -5.81
N LEU A 905 -21.10 -32.30 -5.64
CA LEU A 905 -20.23 -31.96 -6.76
C LEU A 905 -19.81 -33.21 -7.56
N ALA A 906 -19.46 -34.30 -6.89
CA ALA A 906 -19.09 -35.54 -7.56
C ALA A 906 -20.29 -36.14 -8.33
N GLU A 907 -21.46 -36.17 -7.73
CA GLU A 907 -22.71 -36.59 -8.39
C GLU A 907 -23.09 -35.67 -9.56
N GLY A 908 -22.92 -34.36 -9.40
CA GLY A 908 -23.13 -33.40 -10.49
C GLY A 908 -22.21 -33.66 -11.68
N ARG A 909 -20.92 -33.96 -11.44
CA ARG A 909 -19.99 -34.38 -12.51
C ARG A 909 -20.41 -35.69 -13.17
N ARG A 910 -20.82 -36.69 -12.39
CA ARG A 910 -21.38 -37.96 -12.92
C ARG A 910 -22.62 -37.72 -13.80
N ALA A 911 -23.38 -36.67 -13.52
CA ALA A 911 -24.54 -36.25 -14.31
C ALA A 911 -24.19 -35.31 -15.49
N ALA A 912 -22.92 -35.25 -15.91
CA ALA A 912 -22.40 -34.41 -16.99
C ALA A 912 -22.52 -32.88 -16.75
N CYS A 913 -22.61 -32.44 -15.48
CA CYS A 913 -22.55 -31.01 -15.17
C CYS A 913 -21.10 -30.52 -15.22
N SER A 914 -20.81 -29.50 -16.01
CA SER A 914 -19.48 -28.86 -16.09
C SER A 914 -19.51 -27.39 -15.68
N GLU A 915 -20.69 -26.86 -15.40
CA GLU A 915 -20.88 -25.53 -14.84
C GLU A 915 -21.49 -25.63 -13.44
N LEU A 916 -21.02 -24.80 -12.52
CA LEU A 916 -21.50 -24.73 -11.14
C LEU A 916 -22.12 -23.36 -10.88
N VAL A 917 -23.38 -23.33 -10.45
CA VAL A 917 -24.02 -22.14 -9.88
C VAL A 917 -24.24 -22.40 -8.40
N VAL A 918 -23.56 -21.65 -7.55
CA VAL A 918 -23.87 -21.65 -6.11
C VAL A 918 -24.97 -20.63 -5.88
N MET A 919 -26.15 -21.13 -5.48
CA MET A 919 -27.39 -20.37 -5.48
C MET A 919 -28.03 -20.23 -4.09
N ARG A 920 -28.77 -19.13 -3.90
CA ARG A 920 -29.62 -18.79 -2.74
C ARG A 920 -28.93 -18.81 -1.37
N GLY A 921 -29.46 -18.05 -0.42
CA GLY A 921 -28.73 -17.76 0.83
C GLY A 921 -27.59 -16.77 0.56
N GLU A 922 -26.85 -16.41 1.60
CA GLU A 922 -25.54 -15.78 1.41
C GLU A 922 -24.49 -16.88 1.49
N ALA A 923 -24.18 -17.48 0.33
CA ALA A 923 -23.17 -18.53 0.22
C ALA A 923 -21.81 -18.09 0.76
N LEU A 924 -21.53 -16.79 0.76
CA LEU A 924 -20.31 -16.21 1.31
C LEU A 924 -20.21 -16.30 2.85
N LEU A 925 -21.27 -16.73 3.54
CA LEU A 925 -21.25 -17.07 4.98
C LEU A 925 -20.97 -18.55 5.25
N TRP A 926 -20.96 -19.41 4.22
CA TRP A 926 -20.77 -20.84 4.39
C TRP A 926 -19.28 -21.15 4.67
N PRO A 927 -18.95 -21.91 5.74
CA PRO A 927 -17.56 -22.17 6.12
C PRO A 927 -16.77 -22.88 5.01
N ASN A 928 -15.59 -22.36 4.66
CA ASN A 928 -14.69 -22.97 3.67
C ASN A 928 -15.24 -23.04 2.22
N LEU A 929 -16.07 -22.07 1.81
CA LEU A 929 -16.55 -21.97 0.42
C LEU A 929 -15.41 -22.02 -0.60
N ALA A 930 -14.33 -21.28 -0.38
CA ALA A 930 -13.21 -21.26 -1.32
C ALA A 930 -12.50 -22.62 -1.44
N GLY A 931 -12.40 -23.39 -0.34
CA GLY A 931 -11.91 -24.76 -0.39
C GLY A 931 -12.79 -25.64 -1.27
N LEU A 932 -14.11 -25.53 -1.13
CA LEU A 932 -15.08 -26.24 -1.97
C LEU A 932 -14.95 -25.85 -3.44
N LEU A 933 -14.83 -24.55 -3.76
CA LEU A 933 -14.68 -24.09 -5.14
C LEU A 933 -13.36 -24.57 -5.78
N ARG A 934 -12.26 -24.64 -5.02
CA ARG A 934 -10.99 -25.24 -5.49
C ARG A 934 -11.17 -26.72 -5.83
N ARG A 935 -11.88 -27.48 -4.99
CA ARG A 935 -12.22 -28.90 -5.28
C ARG A 935 -13.10 -29.03 -6.52
N ALA A 936 -14.11 -28.17 -6.67
CA ALA A 936 -14.96 -28.14 -7.86
C ALA A 936 -14.13 -27.94 -9.15
N ARG A 937 -13.16 -27.02 -9.14
CA ARG A 937 -12.24 -26.84 -10.29
C ARG A 937 -11.45 -28.10 -10.60
N MET A 938 -10.93 -28.79 -9.58
CA MET A 938 -10.19 -30.04 -9.77
C MET A 938 -11.07 -31.19 -10.29
N MET A 939 -12.35 -31.21 -9.93
CA MET A 939 -13.34 -32.17 -10.42
C MET A 939 -13.84 -31.89 -11.86
N GLY A 940 -13.38 -30.80 -12.51
CA GLY A 940 -13.73 -30.47 -13.89
C GLY A 940 -14.89 -29.50 -14.08
N TYR A 941 -15.27 -28.73 -13.05
CA TYR A 941 -16.19 -27.60 -13.25
C TYR A 941 -15.46 -26.43 -13.92
N ALA A 942 -15.72 -26.26 -15.22
CA ALA A 942 -15.06 -25.28 -16.09
C ALA A 942 -15.56 -23.85 -15.86
N PHE A 943 -16.82 -23.68 -15.44
CA PHE A 943 -17.42 -22.38 -15.17
C PHE A 943 -18.08 -22.36 -13.79
N ILE A 944 -17.80 -21.33 -13.00
CA ILE A 944 -18.36 -21.14 -11.65
C ILE A 944 -19.04 -19.76 -11.56
N GLN A 945 -20.34 -19.78 -11.28
CA GLN A 945 -21.16 -18.60 -11.00
C GLN A 945 -21.61 -18.58 -9.53
N LEU A 946 -21.59 -17.39 -8.92
CA LEU A 946 -22.06 -17.19 -7.55
C LEU A 946 -23.22 -16.19 -7.51
N GLN A 947 -24.35 -16.59 -6.92
CA GLN A 947 -25.44 -15.67 -6.56
C GLN A 947 -25.19 -15.12 -5.15
N THR A 948 -25.25 -13.79 -4.99
CA THR A 948 -24.92 -13.13 -3.71
C THR A 948 -25.58 -11.76 -3.58
N SER A 949 -25.70 -11.25 -2.35
CA SER A 949 -26.02 -9.84 -2.11
C SER A 949 -24.89 -8.88 -2.53
N GLY A 950 -23.69 -9.42 -2.77
CA GLY A 950 -22.47 -8.66 -3.06
C GLY A 950 -21.88 -7.97 -1.83
N ARG A 951 -22.55 -8.01 -0.67
CA ARG A 951 -22.14 -7.28 0.53
C ARG A 951 -20.85 -7.82 1.13
N VAL A 952 -20.69 -9.14 1.18
CA VAL A 952 -19.47 -9.78 1.73
C VAL A 952 -18.24 -9.47 0.85
N LEU A 953 -18.42 -9.25 -0.45
CA LEU A 953 -17.35 -8.80 -1.36
C LEU A 953 -16.86 -7.38 -1.05
N ALA A 954 -17.54 -6.61 -0.20
CA ALA A 954 -17.00 -5.38 0.36
C ALA A 954 -15.77 -5.62 1.27
N ARG A 955 -15.58 -6.84 1.80
CA ARG A 955 -14.43 -7.21 2.62
C ARG A 955 -13.24 -7.66 1.76
N ALA A 956 -12.03 -7.24 2.15
CA ALA A 956 -10.82 -7.45 1.34
C ALA A 956 -10.32 -8.91 1.35
N ASP A 957 -10.49 -9.60 2.46
CA ASP A 957 -10.18 -11.02 2.63
C ASP A 957 -11.05 -11.89 1.71
N ALA A 958 -12.37 -11.68 1.72
CA ALA A 958 -13.31 -12.39 0.85
C ALA A 958 -12.98 -12.17 -0.63
N ARG A 959 -12.62 -10.94 -1.03
CA ARG A 959 -12.20 -10.65 -2.41
C ARG A 959 -10.96 -11.42 -2.82
N ARG A 960 -9.92 -11.41 -1.97
CA ARG A 960 -8.63 -12.07 -2.27
C ARG A 960 -8.82 -13.57 -2.47
N GLU A 961 -9.72 -14.17 -1.69
CA GLU A 961 -9.94 -15.60 -1.72
C GLU A 961 -10.85 -16.05 -2.88
N LEU A 962 -11.89 -15.29 -3.20
CA LEU A 962 -12.98 -15.74 -4.07
C LEU A 962 -12.90 -15.23 -5.50
N LEU A 963 -12.43 -13.99 -5.73
CA LEU A 963 -12.32 -13.43 -7.08
C LEU A 963 -11.48 -14.29 -8.04
N PRO A 964 -10.40 -14.99 -7.60
CA PRO A 964 -9.65 -15.89 -8.48
C PRO A 964 -10.40 -17.18 -8.85
N LEU A 965 -11.42 -17.57 -8.08
CA LEU A 965 -12.08 -18.88 -8.19
C LEU A 965 -13.43 -18.83 -8.92
N VAL A 966 -14.08 -17.66 -8.94
CA VAL A 966 -15.41 -17.43 -9.52
C VAL A 966 -15.28 -16.71 -10.87
N ASP A 967 -16.03 -17.15 -11.88
CA ASP A 967 -16.02 -16.55 -13.22
C ASP A 967 -17.08 -15.45 -13.35
N ALA A 968 -18.26 -15.68 -12.78
CA ALA A 968 -19.39 -14.76 -12.85
C ALA A 968 -20.08 -14.56 -11.49
N PHE A 969 -20.48 -13.33 -11.22
CA PHE A 969 -21.30 -12.96 -10.07
C PHE A 969 -22.68 -12.49 -10.54
N GLU A 970 -23.71 -13.06 -9.94
CA GLU A 970 -25.07 -12.53 -10.04
C GLU A 970 -25.40 -11.83 -8.72
N ILE A 971 -25.44 -10.50 -8.76
CA ILE A 971 -25.54 -9.66 -7.57
C ILE A 971 -26.93 -9.05 -7.49
N THR A 972 -27.63 -9.29 -6.37
CA THR A 972 -28.94 -8.69 -6.14
C THR A 972 -28.82 -7.21 -5.78
N LEU A 973 -29.44 -6.32 -6.57
CA LEU A 973 -29.50 -4.88 -6.31
C LEU A 973 -30.94 -4.39 -6.34
N TYR A 974 -31.48 -3.97 -5.21
CA TYR A 974 -32.90 -3.63 -5.08
C TYR A 974 -33.31 -2.28 -5.64
N CYS A 975 -32.47 -1.26 -5.59
CA CYS A 975 -32.82 0.09 -6.03
C CYS A 975 -31.54 0.92 -6.20
N ALA A 976 -31.55 1.91 -7.10
CA ALA A 976 -30.48 2.90 -7.23
C ALA A 976 -30.58 4.05 -6.20
N HIS A 977 -31.34 3.85 -5.12
CA HIS A 977 -31.56 4.81 -4.04
C HIS A 977 -31.29 4.13 -2.68
N GLU A 978 -30.27 4.60 -1.95
CA GLU A 978 -29.73 3.99 -0.73
C GLU A 978 -30.84 3.70 0.29
N ALA A 979 -31.66 4.70 0.65
CA ALA A 979 -32.68 4.51 1.68
C ALA A 979 -33.74 3.47 1.31
N THR A 980 -34.09 3.36 0.03
CA THR A 980 -35.09 2.36 -0.42
C THR A 980 -34.47 0.96 -0.47
N HIS A 981 -33.23 0.84 -0.93
CA HIS A 981 -32.50 -0.42 -0.93
C HIS A 981 -32.29 -0.96 0.49
N ASP A 982 -31.77 -0.13 1.39
CA ASP A 982 -31.51 -0.50 2.79
C ASP A 982 -32.80 -0.91 3.50
N GLN A 983 -33.90 -0.19 3.26
CA GLN A 983 -35.21 -0.54 3.82
C GLN A 983 -35.72 -1.89 3.32
N LEU A 984 -35.57 -2.18 2.02
CA LEU A 984 -35.99 -3.45 1.42
C LEU A 984 -35.19 -4.65 1.95
N THR A 985 -33.89 -4.45 2.17
CA THR A 985 -32.99 -5.47 2.77
C THR A 985 -33.10 -5.57 4.29
N ARG A 986 -33.77 -4.60 4.93
CA ARG A 986 -33.76 -4.35 6.38
C ARG A 986 -32.34 -4.29 6.97
N ALA A 987 -31.37 -3.85 6.17
CA ALA A 987 -29.95 -3.81 6.52
C ALA A 987 -29.36 -2.43 6.18
N PRO A 988 -29.15 -1.55 7.16
CA PRO A 988 -28.55 -0.24 6.94
C PRO A 988 -27.14 -0.33 6.33
N GLY A 989 -26.88 0.43 5.27
CA GLY A 989 -25.63 0.44 4.51
C GLY A 989 -25.49 -0.67 3.47
N SER A 990 -26.51 -1.52 3.27
CA SER A 990 -26.45 -2.65 2.32
C SER A 990 -26.24 -2.16 0.88
N PHE A 991 -26.86 -1.05 0.48
CA PHE A 991 -26.69 -0.49 -0.86
C PHE A 991 -25.22 -0.21 -1.18
N ARG A 992 -24.50 0.44 -0.25
CA ARG A 992 -23.08 0.79 -0.45
C ARG A 992 -22.20 -0.46 -0.48
N GLN A 993 -22.46 -1.42 0.40
CA GLN A 993 -21.72 -2.68 0.45
C GLN A 993 -21.89 -3.47 -0.86
N THR A 994 -23.13 -3.58 -1.36
CA THR A 994 -23.44 -4.21 -2.65
C THR A 994 -22.72 -3.50 -3.80
N LEU A 995 -22.75 -2.16 -3.86
CA LEU A 995 -22.04 -1.40 -4.89
C LEU A 995 -20.52 -1.58 -4.83
N MET A 996 -19.94 -1.66 -3.64
CA MET A 996 -18.51 -1.96 -3.47
C MET A 996 -18.18 -3.37 -4.00
N GLY A 997 -19.04 -4.35 -3.73
CA GLY A 997 -18.92 -5.71 -4.25
C GLY A 997 -18.97 -5.76 -5.78
N VAL A 998 -19.96 -5.08 -6.38
CA VAL A 998 -20.11 -4.96 -7.84
C VAL A 998 -18.84 -4.35 -8.45
N ARG A 999 -18.40 -3.18 -7.96
CA ARG A 999 -17.21 -2.50 -8.47
C ARG A 999 -15.95 -3.36 -8.35
N ALA A 1000 -15.82 -4.11 -7.26
CA ALA A 1000 -14.67 -4.98 -7.05
C ALA A 1000 -14.64 -6.17 -8.02
N ALA A 1001 -15.79 -6.81 -8.27
CA ALA A 1001 -15.90 -7.90 -9.22
C ALA A 1001 -15.61 -7.43 -10.66
N VAL A 1002 -16.20 -6.30 -11.07
CA VAL A 1002 -15.93 -5.67 -12.38
C VAL A 1002 -14.45 -5.29 -12.52
N ALA A 1003 -13.86 -4.64 -11.52
CA ALA A 1003 -12.44 -4.25 -11.55
C ALA A 1003 -11.49 -5.46 -11.60
N ALA A 1004 -11.92 -6.62 -11.11
CA ALA A 1004 -11.18 -7.88 -11.20
C ALA A 1004 -11.40 -8.65 -12.51
N GLY A 1005 -12.09 -8.04 -13.48
CA GLY A 1005 -12.39 -8.62 -14.79
C GLY A 1005 -13.40 -9.76 -14.75
N ARG A 1006 -14.25 -9.84 -13.71
CA ARG A 1006 -15.27 -10.89 -13.57
C ARG A 1006 -16.59 -10.44 -14.19
N GLU A 1007 -17.33 -11.39 -14.76
CA GLU A 1007 -18.66 -11.09 -15.28
C GLU A 1007 -19.61 -10.75 -14.12
N VAL A 1008 -20.33 -9.64 -14.24
CA VAL A 1008 -21.33 -9.24 -13.23
C VAL A 1008 -22.68 -9.04 -13.90
N ALA A 1009 -23.69 -9.76 -13.41
CA ALA A 1009 -25.08 -9.55 -13.74
C ALA A 1009 -25.81 -8.98 -12.51
N LEU A 1010 -26.66 -7.96 -12.72
CA LEU A 1010 -27.52 -7.45 -11.65
C LEU A 1010 -28.88 -8.15 -11.70
N ASN A 1011 -29.28 -8.74 -10.58
CA ASN A 1011 -30.63 -9.28 -10.40
C ASN A 1011 -31.47 -8.29 -9.56
N VAL A 1012 -32.59 -7.82 -10.09
CA VAL A 1012 -33.40 -6.73 -9.54
C VAL A 1012 -34.83 -7.22 -9.29
N PRO A 1013 -35.16 -7.67 -8.06
CA PRO A 1013 -36.52 -8.06 -7.72
C PRO A 1013 -37.48 -6.87 -7.80
N VAL A 1014 -38.59 -7.03 -8.53
CA VAL A 1014 -39.61 -5.99 -8.73
C VAL A 1014 -40.61 -6.01 -7.58
N LEU A 1015 -40.61 -4.95 -6.79
CA LEU A 1015 -41.33 -4.83 -5.52
C LEU A 1015 -42.12 -3.52 -5.46
N ARG A 1016 -43.16 -3.47 -4.63
CA ARG A 1016 -44.05 -2.30 -4.52
C ARG A 1016 -43.29 -1.01 -4.19
N ARG A 1017 -42.21 -1.10 -3.40
CA ARG A 1017 -41.40 0.06 -2.97
C ARG A 1017 -40.36 0.53 -3.99
N ASN A 1018 -39.92 -0.32 -4.91
CA ASN A 1018 -38.87 0.02 -5.89
C ASN A 1018 -39.40 0.18 -7.33
N CYS A 1019 -40.60 -0.32 -7.65
CA CYS A 1019 -41.09 -0.42 -9.03
C CYS A 1019 -41.04 0.93 -9.76
N ARG A 1020 -41.46 2.04 -9.11
CA ARG A 1020 -41.42 3.40 -9.68
C ARG A 1020 -40.02 3.95 -9.99
N ARG A 1021 -38.97 3.26 -9.54
CA ARG A 1021 -37.57 3.71 -9.65
C ARG A 1021 -36.68 2.74 -10.46
N LEU A 1022 -37.24 1.72 -11.10
CA LEU A 1022 -36.47 0.71 -11.84
C LEU A 1022 -35.61 1.31 -12.97
N ARG A 1023 -36.09 2.37 -13.64
CA ARG A 1023 -35.34 3.08 -14.69
C ARG A 1023 -33.97 3.59 -14.22
N LEU A 1024 -33.83 3.93 -12.93
CA LEU A 1024 -32.58 4.43 -12.36
C LEU A 1024 -31.53 3.31 -12.21
N VAL A 1025 -31.97 2.06 -12.08
CA VAL A 1025 -31.08 0.90 -11.99
C VAL A 1025 -30.40 0.65 -13.34
N ALA A 1026 -31.12 0.85 -14.45
CA ALA A 1026 -30.55 0.73 -15.80
C ALA A 1026 -29.40 1.74 -16.04
N ALA A 1027 -29.60 3.00 -15.66
CA ALA A 1027 -28.56 4.04 -15.76
C ALA A 1027 -27.35 3.72 -14.86
N LEU A 1028 -27.59 3.22 -13.65
CA LEU A 1028 -26.54 2.82 -12.72
C LEU A 1028 -25.75 1.61 -13.24
N ALA A 1029 -26.43 0.62 -13.83
CA ALA A 1029 -25.81 -0.56 -14.42
C ALA A 1029 -24.80 -0.20 -15.52
N ALA A 1030 -25.18 0.68 -16.45
CA ALA A 1030 -24.32 1.15 -17.52
C ALA A 1030 -23.02 1.78 -16.98
N LYS A 1031 -23.16 2.64 -15.95
CA LYS A 1031 -22.02 3.31 -15.31
C LYS A 1031 -21.09 2.34 -14.56
N LEU A 1032 -21.64 1.25 -14.01
CA LEU A 1032 -20.87 0.26 -13.26
C LEU A 1032 -20.13 -0.74 -14.16
N GLY A 1033 -20.41 -0.76 -15.47
CA GLY A 1033 -19.80 -1.71 -16.40
C GLY A 1033 -20.28 -3.15 -16.19
N VAL A 1034 -21.52 -3.34 -15.70
CA VAL A 1034 -22.10 -4.67 -15.55
C VAL A 1034 -22.53 -5.23 -16.91
N ARG A 1035 -22.51 -6.55 -17.05
CA ARG A 1035 -22.75 -7.26 -18.31
C ARG A 1035 -24.22 -7.32 -18.70
N ARG A 1036 -25.12 -7.48 -17.72
CA ARG A 1036 -26.57 -7.52 -17.95
C ARG A 1036 -27.35 -7.16 -16.68
N VAL A 1037 -28.62 -6.78 -16.87
CA VAL A 1037 -29.60 -6.55 -15.79
C VAL A 1037 -30.81 -7.47 -15.99
N GLN A 1038 -31.29 -8.10 -14.93
CA GLN A 1038 -32.50 -8.91 -14.94
C GLN A 1038 -33.51 -8.32 -13.96
N PHE A 1039 -34.70 -8.00 -14.46
CA PHE A 1039 -35.83 -7.58 -13.63
C PHE A 1039 -36.68 -8.80 -13.29
N CYS A 1040 -36.53 -9.31 -12.07
CA CYS A 1040 -37.19 -10.53 -11.62
C CYS A 1040 -38.52 -10.21 -10.93
N PHE A 1041 -39.62 -10.80 -11.36
CA PHE A 1041 -40.88 -10.73 -10.63
C PHE A 1041 -40.93 -11.83 -9.56
N PRO A 1042 -40.83 -11.48 -8.26
CA PRO A 1042 -40.60 -12.47 -7.21
C PRO A 1042 -41.81 -13.37 -6.99
N ARG A 1043 -41.55 -14.62 -6.62
CA ARG A 1043 -42.58 -15.57 -6.17
C ARG A 1043 -43.13 -15.13 -4.80
N PRO A 1044 -44.45 -15.16 -4.56
CA PRO A 1044 -44.97 -15.01 -3.19
C PRO A 1044 -44.45 -16.16 -2.31
N VAL A 1045 -44.20 -15.88 -1.03
CA VAL A 1045 -43.54 -16.84 -0.12
C VAL A 1045 -44.58 -17.46 0.81
N GLU A 1046 -44.67 -18.78 0.81
CA GLU A 1046 -45.43 -19.53 1.81
C GLU A 1046 -44.56 -19.74 3.05
N THR A 1047 -45.04 -19.26 4.18
CA THR A 1047 -44.42 -19.47 5.50
C THR A 1047 -45.35 -20.31 6.38
N ARG A 1048 -44.90 -20.70 7.58
CA ARG A 1048 -45.76 -21.39 8.55
C ARG A 1048 -46.98 -20.54 8.97
N ASP A 1049 -46.85 -19.21 8.90
CA ASP A 1049 -47.85 -18.26 9.39
C ASP A 1049 -48.78 -17.73 8.26
N GLY A 1050 -48.64 -18.27 7.04
CA GLY A 1050 -49.43 -17.89 5.87
C GLY A 1050 -48.59 -17.43 4.68
N VAL A 1051 -49.26 -16.82 3.69
CA VAL A 1051 -48.64 -16.33 2.44
C VAL A 1051 -48.21 -14.87 2.58
N GLU A 1052 -46.91 -14.62 2.47
CA GLU A 1052 -46.33 -13.29 2.50
C GLU A 1052 -46.32 -12.65 1.10
N ALA A 1053 -47.27 -11.74 0.86
CA ALA A 1053 -47.44 -11.01 -0.39
C ALA A 1053 -47.38 -9.47 -0.22
N SER A 1054 -47.10 -9.00 0.99
CA SER A 1054 -47.12 -7.57 1.36
C SER A 1054 -46.18 -6.70 0.52
N ALA A 1055 -45.04 -7.24 0.10
CA ALA A 1055 -44.04 -6.53 -0.72
C ALA A 1055 -44.30 -6.60 -2.23
N LEU A 1056 -45.18 -7.51 -2.70
CA LEU A 1056 -45.44 -7.74 -4.12
C LEU A 1056 -46.40 -6.66 -4.69
N PRO A 1057 -46.06 -6.01 -5.81
CA PRO A 1057 -47.00 -5.17 -6.53
C PRO A 1057 -47.97 -6.01 -7.35
N ARG A 1058 -49.10 -5.44 -7.77
CA ARG A 1058 -49.86 -6.01 -8.89
C ARG A 1058 -49.03 -5.91 -10.18
N LEU A 1059 -49.16 -6.89 -11.07
CA LEU A 1059 -48.46 -6.89 -12.36
C LEU A 1059 -48.83 -5.65 -13.17
N SER A 1060 -50.11 -5.28 -13.19
CA SER A 1060 -50.59 -4.06 -13.86
C SER A 1060 -49.91 -2.79 -13.35
N ASP A 1061 -49.64 -2.68 -12.04
CA ASP A 1061 -48.96 -1.54 -11.44
C ASP A 1061 -47.45 -1.51 -11.75
N ALA A 1062 -46.82 -2.68 -11.83
CA ALA A 1062 -45.38 -2.79 -12.08
C ALA A 1062 -45.02 -2.64 -13.57
N SER A 1063 -45.89 -3.10 -14.47
CA SER A 1063 -45.62 -3.22 -15.91
C SER A 1063 -45.19 -1.93 -16.61
N PRO A 1064 -45.81 -0.76 -16.36
CA PRO A 1064 -45.36 0.50 -16.97
C PRO A 1064 -43.89 0.80 -16.64
N HIS A 1065 -43.48 0.55 -15.39
CA HIS A 1065 -42.14 0.84 -14.92
C HIS A 1065 -41.11 -0.20 -15.38
N ILE A 1066 -41.50 -1.47 -15.53
CA ILE A 1066 -40.65 -2.50 -16.13
C ILE A 1066 -40.35 -2.14 -17.58
N ARG A 1067 -41.36 -1.79 -18.38
CA ARG A 1067 -41.19 -1.39 -19.79
C ARG A 1067 -40.31 -0.15 -19.95
N GLU A 1068 -40.47 0.83 -19.06
CA GLU A 1068 -39.62 2.02 -19.01
C GLU A 1068 -38.15 1.65 -18.68
N ALA A 1069 -37.93 0.75 -17.71
CA ALA A 1069 -36.60 0.32 -17.34
C ALA A 1069 -35.89 -0.47 -18.45
N LEU A 1070 -36.61 -1.33 -19.17
CA LEU A 1070 -36.09 -2.05 -20.35
C LEU A 1070 -35.69 -1.09 -21.47
N ARG A 1071 -36.54 -0.08 -21.78
CA ARG A 1071 -36.18 0.98 -22.74
C ARG A 1071 -34.94 1.76 -22.31
N ALA A 1072 -34.86 2.14 -21.03
CA ALA A 1072 -33.71 2.87 -20.49
C ALA A 1072 -32.41 2.05 -20.57
N ALA A 1073 -32.47 0.73 -20.34
CA ALA A 1073 -31.32 -0.14 -20.44
C ALA A 1073 -30.84 -0.29 -21.90
N ALA A 1074 -31.77 -0.48 -22.85
CA ALA A 1074 -31.46 -0.53 -24.27
C ALA A 1074 -30.80 0.77 -24.77
N GLN A 1075 -31.33 1.94 -24.36
CA GLN A 1075 -30.73 3.24 -24.67
C GLN A 1075 -29.33 3.42 -24.09
N ALA A 1076 -29.04 2.79 -22.94
CA ALA A 1076 -27.75 2.83 -22.29
C ALA A 1076 -26.77 1.73 -22.78
N GLY A 1077 -27.17 0.91 -23.76
CA GLY A 1077 -26.34 -0.19 -24.28
C GLY A 1077 -26.14 -1.35 -23.30
N VAL A 1078 -27.02 -1.50 -22.31
CA VAL A 1078 -26.95 -2.58 -21.31
C VAL A 1078 -28.00 -3.63 -21.63
N PRO A 1079 -27.61 -4.89 -21.91
CA PRO A 1079 -28.55 -5.99 -22.07
C PRO A 1079 -29.45 -6.14 -20.84
N ALA A 1080 -30.77 -6.11 -21.04
CA ALA A 1080 -31.74 -6.24 -19.97
C ALA A 1080 -32.80 -7.30 -20.30
N SER A 1081 -33.29 -7.98 -19.28
CA SER A 1081 -34.28 -9.04 -19.42
C SER A 1081 -35.26 -9.09 -18.25
N THR A 1082 -36.31 -9.90 -18.38
CA THR A 1082 -37.31 -10.12 -17.32
C THR A 1082 -37.37 -11.60 -16.92
N GLU A 1083 -37.75 -11.86 -15.68
CA GLU A 1083 -38.08 -13.20 -15.17
C GLU A 1083 -39.50 -13.19 -14.61
N ALA A 1084 -40.31 -14.21 -14.93
CA ALA A 1084 -41.69 -14.38 -14.45
C ALA A 1084 -42.64 -13.21 -14.77
N VAL A 1085 -42.39 -12.49 -15.88
CA VAL A 1085 -43.28 -11.43 -16.39
C VAL A 1085 -44.01 -11.93 -17.64
N PRO A 1086 -45.35 -12.05 -17.63
CA PRO A 1086 -46.09 -12.49 -18.81
C PRO A 1086 -45.98 -11.52 -19.99
N PHE A 1087 -45.91 -12.04 -21.23
CA PHE A 1087 -45.72 -11.21 -22.43
C PHE A 1087 -46.80 -10.15 -22.69
N CYS A 1088 -48.01 -10.32 -22.15
CA CYS A 1088 -49.09 -9.33 -22.24
C CYS A 1088 -48.82 -8.04 -21.45
N HIS A 1089 -47.80 -8.05 -20.59
CA HIS A 1089 -47.31 -6.90 -19.83
C HIS A 1089 -46.09 -6.21 -20.48
N LEU A 1090 -45.62 -6.74 -21.62
CA LEU A 1090 -44.43 -6.26 -22.32
C LEU A 1090 -44.76 -5.80 -23.75
N ASP A 1091 -44.01 -4.82 -24.23
CA ASP A 1091 -44.12 -4.34 -25.61
C ASP A 1091 -43.50 -5.38 -26.57
N SER A 1092 -43.87 -5.39 -27.85
CA SER A 1092 -43.49 -6.46 -28.79
C SER A 1092 -41.98 -6.70 -28.90
N GLU A 1093 -41.20 -5.63 -28.90
CA GLU A 1093 -39.72 -5.63 -28.96
C GLU A 1093 -39.07 -6.15 -27.66
N GLN A 1094 -39.84 -6.17 -26.56
CA GLN A 1094 -39.38 -6.53 -25.22
C GLN A 1094 -39.75 -7.98 -24.85
N ARG A 1095 -40.40 -8.72 -25.74
CA ARG A 1095 -40.81 -10.12 -25.55
C ARG A 1095 -39.67 -11.10 -25.86
N THR A 1096 -38.50 -10.77 -25.36
CA THR A 1096 -37.26 -11.56 -25.46
C THR A 1096 -36.67 -11.64 -24.07
N GLY A 1097 -36.27 -12.83 -23.63
CA GLY A 1097 -35.82 -13.02 -22.24
C GLY A 1097 -35.32 -14.43 -21.95
N PRO A 1098 -34.50 -14.61 -20.90
CA PRO A 1098 -33.87 -15.87 -20.56
C PRO A 1098 -34.91 -16.96 -20.29
N ASP A 1099 -36.04 -16.64 -19.67
CA ASP A 1099 -37.13 -17.60 -19.44
C ASP A 1099 -37.73 -18.20 -20.74
N ALA A 1100 -37.60 -17.51 -21.88
CA ALA A 1100 -38.12 -17.96 -23.17
C ALA A 1100 -37.08 -18.70 -24.03
N ASP A 1101 -35.79 -18.50 -23.75
CA ASP A 1101 -34.65 -19.05 -24.52
C ASP A 1101 -33.80 -20.09 -23.74
N GLU A 1102 -33.99 -20.23 -22.42
CA GLU A 1102 -33.23 -21.17 -21.58
C GLU A 1102 -33.76 -22.61 -21.71
N ASP A 1103 -32.89 -23.50 -22.22
CA ASP A 1103 -33.13 -24.95 -22.23
C ASP A 1103 -32.93 -25.54 -20.82
N TRP A 1104 -34.01 -25.55 -20.03
CA TRP A 1104 -34.03 -26.03 -18.65
C TRP A 1104 -33.59 -27.50 -18.50
N ARG A 1105 -33.63 -28.31 -19.57
CA ARG A 1105 -33.12 -29.69 -19.59
C ARG A 1105 -31.62 -29.77 -19.25
N ARG A 1106 -30.90 -28.65 -19.38
CA ARG A 1106 -29.46 -28.55 -19.05
C ARG A 1106 -29.18 -28.37 -17.57
N PHE A 1107 -30.18 -28.18 -16.72
CA PHE A 1107 -29.99 -27.87 -15.31
C PHE A 1107 -30.19 -29.12 -14.43
N ARG A 1108 -29.42 -29.20 -13.35
CA ARG A 1108 -29.63 -30.13 -12.23
C ARG A 1108 -29.69 -29.29 -10.96
N VAL A 1109 -30.77 -29.37 -10.20
CA VAL A 1109 -30.97 -28.54 -9.01
C VAL A 1109 -30.83 -29.42 -7.77
N ASP A 1110 -29.85 -29.09 -6.94
CA ASP A 1110 -29.62 -29.75 -5.65
C ASP A 1110 -29.85 -28.74 -4.51
N ASP A 1111 -31.05 -28.82 -3.93
CA ASP A 1111 -31.57 -27.90 -2.93
C ASP A 1111 -31.59 -28.53 -1.52
N LEU A 1112 -30.50 -28.36 -0.77
CA LEU A 1112 -30.35 -28.82 0.63
C LEU A 1112 -30.96 -30.22 0.83
N ASP A 1113 -30.39 -31.19 0.12
CA ASP A 1113 -30.73 -32.63 0.13
C ASP A 1113 -32.05 -33.00 -0.57
N ARG A 1114 -32.71 -32.06 -1.25
CA ARG A 1114 -33.70 -32.38 -2.28
C ARG A 1114 -33.07 -32.28 -3.66
N LEU A 1115 -33.00 -33.43 -4.31
CA LEU A 1115 -32.49 -33.55 -5.67
C LEU A 1115 -33.67 -33.52 -6.64
N GLU A 1116 -33.78 -32.43 -7.40
CA GLU A 1116 -34.74 -32.29 -8.49
C GLU A 1116 -33.97 -32.39 -9.82
N GLU A 1117 -34.17 -33.48 -10.54
CA GLU A 1117 -33.71 -33.58 -11.93
C GLU A 1117 -34.70 -32.85 -12.83
N SER A 1118 -34.20 -31.86 -13.59
CA SER A 1118 -35.01 -31.08 -14.54
C SER A 1118 -35.34 -31.89 -15.81
N LEU A 1119 -35.99 -33.05 -15.64
CA LEU A 1119 -36.52 -33.86 -16.73
C LEU A 1119 -38.00 -33.55 -17.02
N ASP A 1120 -38.63 -32.61 -16.32
CA ASP A 1120 -39.99 -32.14 -16.65
C ASP A 1120 -39.93 -30.92 -17.60
N PRO A 1121 -40.40 -31.03 -18.87
CA PRO A 1121 -40.35 -29.95 -19.84
C PRO A 1121 -41.25 -28.75 -19.52
N GLN A 1122 -42.05 -28.78 -18.46
CA GLN A 1122 -42.86 -27.63 -18.06
C GLN A 1122 -42.83 -27.48 -16.53
N ARG A 1123 -42.96 -26.25 -16.04
CA ARG A 1123 -43.40 -25.93 -14.67
C ARG A 1123 -44.93 -25.84 -14.61
N PRO A 1124 -45.76 -26.85 -14.98
CA PRO A 1124 -47.20 -26.64 -14.95
C PRO A 1124 -47.67 -26.39 -13.51
N GLY A 1125 -46.94 -26.85 -12.48
CA GLY A 1125 -47.25 -26.57 -11.07
C GLY A 1125 -46.84 -25.19 -10.57
N ALA A 1126 -45.61 -24.73 -10.85
CA ALA A 1126 -45.10 -23.48 -10.26
C ALA A 1126 -45.53 -22.21 -11.01
N ARG A 1127 -45.69 -22.29 -12.34
CA ARG A 1127 -46.18 -21.18 -13.20
C ARG A 1127 -47.24 -21.72 -14.18
N PRO A 1128 -48.46 -22.03 -13.70
CA PRO A 1128 -49.51 -22.66 -14.50
C PRO A 1128 -50.03 -21.72 -15.60
N GLN A 1129 -50.62 -22.31 -16.62
CA GLN A 1129 -51.41 -21.55 -17.59
C GLN A 1129 -52.71 -21.06 -16.90
N ALA A 1130 -52.89 -19.75 -16.82
CA ALA A 1130 -54.13 -19.19 -16.29
C ALA A 1130 -55.32 -19.52 -17.21
N PRO A 1131 -56.54 -19.73 -16.67
CA PRO A 1131 -57.72 -20.08 -17.48
C PRO A 1131 -57.99 -19.10 -18.63
N VAL A 1132 -57.84 -17.79 -18.40
CA VAL A 1132 -58.03 -16.73 -19.41
C VAL A 1132 -57.00 -16.77 -20.55
N CYS A 1133 -55.89 -17.50 -20.38
CA CYS A 1133 -54.83 -17.63 -21.38
C CYS A 1133 -54.92 -18.92 -22.20
N ARG A 1134 -56.00 -19.72 -22.04
CA ARG A 1134 -56.17 -21.00 -22.75
C ARG A 1134 -56.05 -20.83 -24.27
N ASP A 1135 -56.68 -19.79 -24.80
CA ASP A 1135 -56.77 -19.51 -26.24
C ASP A 1135 -55.74 -18.46 -26.72
N CYS A 1136 -54.76 -18.11 -25.87
CA CYS A 1136 -53.74 -17.13 -26.20
C CYS A 1136 -52.73 -17.71 -27.21
N ARG A 1137 -52.48 -17.01 -28.33
CA ARG A 1137 -51.49 -17.44 -29.33
C ARG A 1137 -50.05 -17.54 -28.83
N MET A 1138 -49.75 -16.87 -27.70
CA MET A 1138 -48.41 -16.86 -27.09
C MET A 1138 -48.30 -17.85 -25.91
N ARG A 1139 -49.28 -18.73 -25.69
CA ARG A 1139 -49.38 -19.57 -24.47
C ARG A 1139 -48.20 -20.54 -24.27
N ASP A 1140 -47.57 -20.96 -25.36
CA ASP A 1140 -46.51 -21.97 -25.35
C ASP A 1140 -45.12 -21.36 -25.14
N SER A 1141 -44.94 -20.08 -25.47
CA SER A 1141 -43.68 -19.34 -25.30
C SER A 1141 -43.70 -18.30 -24.18
N CYS A 1142 -44.86 -18.02 -23.57
CA CYS A 1142 -44.98 -17.04 -22.50
C CYS A 1142 -44.30 -17.53 -21.20
N PRO A 1143 -43.49 -16.69 -20.53
CA PRO A 1143 -42.85 -17.01 -19.23
C PRO A 1143 -43.83 -17.31 -18.07
N ARG A 1144 -45.13 -16.97 -18.25
CA ARG A 1144 -46.22 -17.08 -17.28
C ARG A 1144 -45.90 -16.34 -15.96
N THR A 1145 -46.79 -16.44 -14.98
CA THR A 1145 -46.57 -15.92 -13.62
C THR A 1145 -46.74 -17.05 -12.60
N TRP A 1146 -46.37 -16.81 -11.34
CA TRP A 1146 -46.39 -17.82 -10.27
C TRP A 1146 -47.81 -18.29 -9.92
N ALA A 1147 -47.98 -19.58 -9.65
CA ALA A 1147 -49.27 -20.18 -9.26
C ALA A 1147 -49.91 -19.44 -8.08
N LEU A 1148 -49.10 -19.18 -7.05
CA LEU A 1148 -49.52 -18.49 -5.85
C LEU A 1148 -49.88 -17.02 -6.11
N TYR A 1149 -49.29 -16.38 -7.12
CA TYR A 1149 -49.71 -15.04 -7.53
C TYR A 1149 -51.12 -15.06 -8.12
N LEU A 1150 -51.43 -16.05 -8.97
CA LEU A 1150 -52.78 -16.22 -9.53
C LEU A 1150 -53.82 -16.53 -8.46
N ALA A 1151 -53.46 -17.31 -7.44
CA ALA A 1151 -54.33 -17.59 -6.30
C ALA A 1151 -54.64 -16.32 -5.48
N LEU A 1152 -53.66 -15.43 -5.30
CA LEU A 1152 -53.81 -14.20 -4.51
C LEU A 1152 -54.52 -13.06 -5.25
N PHE A 1153 -54.21 -12.85 -6.53
CA PHE A 1153 -54.63 -11.66 -7.28
C PHE A 1153 -55.61 -11.95 -8.42
N GLY A 1154 -55.88 -13.23 -8.71
CA GLY A 1154 -56.71 -13.67 -9.82
C GLY A 1154 -56.03 -13.59 -11.18
N SER A 1155 -56.74 -13.99 -12.23
CA SER A 1155 -56.25 -13.98 -13.62
C SER A 1155 -56.67 -12.74 -14.43
N ALA A 1156 -57.46 -11.83 -13.85
CA ALA A 1156 -58.03 -10.66 -14.53
C ALA A 1156 -56.99 -9.66 -15.05
N GLU A 1157 -55.77 -9.67 -14.49
CA GLU A 1157 -54.68 -8.80 -14.95
C GLU A 1157 -54.03 -9.28 -16.27
N LEU A 1158 -54.28 -10.53 -16.68
CA LEU A 1158 -53.69 -11.12 -17.88
C LEU A 1158 -54.55 -10.85 -19.11
N ARG A 1159 -53.92 -10.31 -20.16
CA ARG A 1159 -54.60 -10.02 -21.44
C ARG A 1159 -54.11 -10.97 -22.53
N PRO A 1160 -54.86 -12.03 -22.89
CA PRO A 1160 -54.44 -12.99 -23.91
C PRO A 1160 -54.34 -12.32 -25.29
N PHE A 1161 -53.37 -12.75 -26.09
CA PHE A 1161 -53.27 -12.36 -27.49
C PHE A 1161 -54.17 -13.26 -28.34
N LEU A 1162 -55.43 -12.85 -28.51
CA LEU A 1162 -56.43 -13.54 -29.32
C LEU A 1162 -56.29 -13.12 -30.80
N SER A 1163 -56.71 -13.99 -31.72
CA SER A 1163 -56.81 -13.66 -33.15
C SER A 1163 -57.90 -12.61 -33.38
N ALA A 1164 -57.69 -11.69 -34.33
CA ALA A 1164 -58.72 -10.76 -34.79
C ALA A 1164 -59.89 -11.58 -35.35
N GLY A 1165 -60.97 -11.69 -34.56
CA GLY A 1165 -62.12 -12.55 -34.88
C GLY A 1165 -62.75 -13.25 -33.67
N THR A 1166 -62.13 -13.24 -32.48
CA THR A 1166 -62.73 -13.81 -31.25
C THR A 1166 -62.94 -12.74 -30.18
N ALA A 1167 -63.71 -11.70 -30.51
CA ALA A 1167 -64.42 -10.94 -29.49
C ALA A 1167 -65.63 -11.78 -29.05
N ARG A 1168 -65.65 -12.29 -27.82
CA ARG A 1168 -66.91 -12.69 -27.18
C ARG A 1168 -67.47 -11.45 -26.47
N PRO A 1169 -68.73 -11.03 -26.73
CA PRO A 1169 -69.35 -9.90 -26.07
C PRO A 1169 -69.80 -10.26 -24.64
N ALA A 1170 -69.65 -9.28 -23.75
CA ALA A 1170 -70.12 -9.14 -22.35
C ALA A 1170 -69.75 -10.26 -21.36
#